data_AF-A0A415Q067-F1
#
_entry.id   AF-A0A415Q067-F1
#
_cell.length_a   1.000
_cell.length_b   1.000
_cell.length_c   1.000
_cell.angle_alpha   90.00
_cell.angle_beta   90.00
_cell.angle_gamma   90.00
#
_symmetry.space_group_name_H-M   'P 1'
#
loop_
_entity.id
_entity.type
_entity.pdbx_description
1 polymer ?
#
loop_
_entity_poly.entity_id
_entity_poly.type
_entity_poly.pdbx_seq_one_letter_code
_entity_poly.pdbx_strand_id
1 'polypeptide(L)'
;MGNTQKIKMALAILLLSQMMVFGQTAIPLVYDKEYTNDNFQLPGILPIDKLPEIATLPDPFAWADGSGRSTDFKDWKRHRFEIAHQLQHYELGMKPVTPRDSIEAILNNDTLRVIVHENGEVLLLTAPIKYPEGNGPFPAIIGIGRSTGALPEQLFDKRKIAQITFDFTQVMSHTQKRGNEPINRLYPEQTEMGSYCAWSWGISRLIDGLEKVEKKSRIDLSHLAISGCSFAGKMALFAGAFDERIALTIAQEPGGGGVNAWRVSETLENVETLGRTNYAWFLESMRQFAGKNVNRLPIDHHELAALIAPRALLVLGNTDYEWLAEESNYVSCQAARMVWKAFGIEDRMGFSIQGGHMHCMLPKSQYPEVEAFIDKFLLGKTYVDTFVTKADMFEDMDYLKWMPWANEIERLGEERLPYTKGAFATRRYRNLFAELGYKQKDIDKKLKSVFESVFYGPDKVYFEVGDSMAYISDIKNHDVRTEGMSYGLMIAVQFDRKDIFDRLWRWSKKYMQHQEGLLKGYFAWSCQTDGTRNAQGPASDGELYYVTSLIFASNRWGNSTGINYLAEAQNILNCSMQKIGMERVAPLINLEHQLITFTPDPFGGRFTDPSYHIPAFYEVWARWAEDGRSEFWRVCARKSREYLHKSIHPVTGLNPDYNNYDGTLLGSKRVIGDAFRFDSWRVPMNIALDYSWACADRKWQQEYGNKIQNFFYSQGIDSFVDQYNVDGTTVTELLDAGGYKKLRHSLGLVATTAAVSLVCTHDKSREFVDRLWNAKHVPYDDGYFDAYYDGLLRLFAFMHLSGNYRIIFPQGH
;
A
#
# COMPACT_ATOMS: atom_id res chain seq x y z
N MET A 1 28.72 43.70 20.10
CA MET A 1 28.39 43.05 18.81
C MET A 1 28.89 41.60 18.74
N GLY A 2 28.64 40.77 19.77
CA GLY A 2 29.24 39.42 19.86
C GLY A 2 28.26 38.24 20.01
N ASN A 3 26.97 38.49 20.30
CA ASN A 3 25.99 37.43 20.56
C ASN A 3 25.04 37.15 19.38
N THR A 4 24.78 38.13 18.51
CA THR A 4 23.86 37.98 17.37
C THR A 4 24.47 37.18 16.21
N GLN A 5 25.81 37.13 16.11
CA GLN A 5 26.52 36.41 15.05
C GLN A 5 26.68 34.91 15.37
N LYS A 6 26.82 34.54 16.65
CA LYS A 6 26.86 33.13 17.10
C LYS A 6 25.50 32.44 16.97
N ILE A 7 24.40 33.16 17.20
CA ILE A 7 23.04 32.61 17.03
C ILE A 7 22.70 32.40 15.55
N LYS A 8 23.16 33.29 14.66
CA LYS A 8 22.99 33.11 13.20
C LYS A 8 23.85 31.97 12.63
N MET A 9 25.05 31.73 13.16
CA MET A 9 25.88 30.58 12.77
C MET A 9 25.33 29.26 13.33
N ALA A 10 24.79 29.24 14.55
CA ALA A 10 24.16 28.04 15.12
C ALA A 10 22.84 27.69 14.40
N LEU A 11 22.03 28.68 14.00
CA LEU A 11 20.84 28.44 13.17
C LEU A 11 21.20 27.98 11.75
N ALA A 12 22.26 28.53 11.14
CA ALA A 12 22.71 28.10 9.82
C ALA A 12 23.27 26.67 9.85
N ILE A 13 23.97 26.27 10.92
CA ILE A 13 24.46 24.90 11.10
C ILE A 13 23.31 23.94 11.45
N LEU A 14 22.29 24.37 12.19
CA LEU A 14 21.08 23.56 12.40
C LEU A 14 20.27 23.38 11.10
N LEU A 15 20.12 24.42 10.28
CA LEU A 15 19.46 24.38 8.97
C LEU A 15 20.25 23.54 7.95
N LEU A 16 21.58 23.57 7.99
CA LEU A 16 22.43 22.71 7.15
C LEU A 16 22.50 21.26 7.66
N SER A 17 22.34 21.01 8.96
CA SER A 17 22.28 19.64 9.53
C SER A 17 20.92 18.94 9.34
N GLN A 18 19.87 19.68 8.98
CA GLN A 18 18.55 19.12 8.62
C GLN A 18 18.46 18.72 7.13
N MET A 19 19.47 19.04 6.30
CA MET A 19 19.50 18.68 4.87
C MET A 19 20.39 17.47 4.55
N MET A 20 20.93 16.76 5.55
CA MET A 20 21.51 15.43 5.35
C MET A 20 20.54 14.35 5.86
N VAL A 21 19.35 14.33 5.26
CA VAL A 21 18.56 13.10 5.19
C VAL A 21 19.35 12.17 4.27
N PHE A 22 19.72 10.98 4.75
CA PHE A 22 20.39 9.96 3.96
C PHE A 22 19.51 9.56 2.76
N GLY A 23 19.73 10.24 1.62
CA GLY A 23 19.97 9.68 0.30
C GLY A 23 19.13 8.49 -0.18
N GLN A 24 17.82 8.68 -0.36
CA GLN A 24 17.12 8.15 -1.52
C GLN A 24 16.42 9.33 -2.19
N THR A 25 16.92 9.77 -3.34
CA THR A 25 16.24 10.77 -4.18
C THR A 25 14.84 10.24 -4.50
N ALA A 26 13.81 11.02 -4.23
CA ALA A 26 12.44 10.66 -4.58
C ALA A 26 12.35 10.34 -6.08
N ILE A 27 11.73 9.22 -6.43
CA ILE A 27 11.59 8.78 -7.83
C ILE A 27 10.65 9.76 -8.55
N PRO A 28 11.14 10.48 -9.60
CA PRO A 28 10.35 11.52 -10.26
C PRO A 28 9.10 10.95 -10.91
N LEU A 29 8.01 11.72 -10.94
CA LEU A 29 6.82 11.36 -11.72
C LEU A 29 7.09 11.49 -13.22
N VAL A 30 7.84 12.51 -13.61
CA VAL A 30 8.14 12.89 -15.00
C VAL A 30 9.49 13.61 -15.05
N TYR A 31 10.12 13.67 -16.22
CA TYR A 31 11.37 14.41 -16.42
C TYR A 31 11.14 15.70 -17.21
N ASP A 32 12.12 16.60 -17.14
CA ASP A 32 12.11 17.93 -17.75
C ASP A 32 12.74 17.98 -19.15
N LYS A 33 13.07 16.83 -19.72
CA LYS A 33 13.78 16.68 -21.00
C LYS A 33 13.25 15.47 -21.73
N GLU A 34 13.25 15.54 -23.07
CA GLU A 34 12.82 14.45 -23.96
C GLU A 34 13.51 13.12 -23.62
N TYR A 35 14.80 13.17 -23.35
CA TYR A 35 15.57 11.99 -23.01
C TYR A 35 16.65 12.36 -22.00
N THR A 36 16.67 11.67 -20.87
CA THR A 36 17.75 11.84 -19.90
C THR A 36 18.93 11.03 -20.42
N ASN A 37 19.69 11.62 -21.33
CA ASN A 37 20.95 11.03 -21.78
C ASN A 37 22.02 11.25 -20.69
N ASP A 38 22.79 10.23 -20.38
CA ASP A 38 24.18 10.42 -19.95
C ASP A 38 25.06 9.96 -21.11
N ASN A 39 26.30 10.43 -21.21
CA ASN A 39 27.25 10.02 -22.25
C ASN A 39 27.71 8.56 -22.07
N PHE A 40 26.76 7.63 -21.96
CA PHE A 40 26.99 6.20 -21.89
C PHE A 40 27.55 5.71 -23.22
N GLN A 41 28.43 4.72 -23.14
CA GLN A 41 28.93 4.04 -24.30
C GLN A 41 27.77 3.29 -24.98
N LEU A 42 27.65 3.42 -26.30
CA LEU A 42 26.67 2.67 -27.07
C LEU A 42 26.83 1.17 -26.80
N PRO A 43 25.73 0.43 -26.56
CA PRO A 43 25.81 -1.00 -26.37
C PRO A 43 26.35 -1.65 -27.66
N GLY A 44 27.09 -2.76 -27.50
CA GLY A 44 27.61 -3.51 -28.63
C GLY A 44 26.47 -4.08 -29.46
N ILE A 45 26.24 -3.53 -30.65
CA ILE A 45 25.24 -4.04 -31.58
C ILE A 45 25.80 -5.25 -32.32
N LEU A 46 25.12 -6.38 -32.18
CA LEU A 46 25.50 -7.65 -32.80
C LEU A 46 24.60 -7.96 -34.01
N PRO A 47 25.17 -8.46 -35.12
CA PRO A 47 24.36 -9.02 -36.20
C PRO A 47 23.60 -10.26 -35.71
N ILE A 48 22.51 -10.62 -36.41
CA ILE A 48 21.62 -11.69 -35.97
C ILE A 48 22.39 -12.96 -35.62
N ASP A 49 23.33 -13.43 -36.44
CA ASP A 49 24.14 -14.65 -36.24
C ASP A 49 24.98 -14.67 -34.95
N LYS A 50 25.24 -13.52 -34.33
CA LYS A 50 25.98 -13.41 -33.06
C LYS A 50 25.09 -13.19 -31.84
N LEU A 51 23.78 -12.96 -32.02
CA LEU A 51 22.86 -12.78 -30.90
C LEU A 51 22.56 -14.10 -30.19
N PRO A 52 22.44 -14.08 -28.85
CA PRO A 52 22.00 -15.24 -28.08
C PRO A 52 20.55 -15.59 -28.42
N GLU A 53 20.18 -16.85 -28.20
CA GLU A 53 18.80 -17.29 -28.31
C GLU A 53 18.16 -17.32 -26.92
N ILE A 54 17.12 -16.49 -26.73
CA ILE A 54 16.36 -16.37 -25.49
C ILE A 54 14.92 -16.76 -25.80
N ALA A 55 14.49 -17.94 -25.34
CA ALA A 55 13.14 -18.45 -25.58
C ALA A 55 12.07 -17.77 -24.71
N THR A 56 12.46 -17.25 -23.54
CA THR A 56 11.60 -16.48 -22.63
C THR A 56 11.74 -14.98 -22.88
N LEU A 57 11.02 -14.13 -22.15
CA LEU A 57 11.20 -12.69 -22.23
C LEU A 57 12.60 -12.29 -21.71
N PRO A 58 13.32 -11.38 -22.42
CA PRO A 58 14.55 -10.77 -21.92
C PRO A 58 14.38 -10.11 -20.54
N ASP A 59 15.46 -10.03 -19.76
CA ASP A 59 15.47 -9.42 -18.43
C ASP A 59 15.72 -7.90 -18.56
N PRO A 60 14.75 -7.01 -18.26
CA PRO A 60 14.91 -5.55 -18.39
C PRO A 60 16.00 -4.97 -17.49
N PHE A 61 16.47 -5.75 -16.50
CA PHE A 61 17.52 -5.35 -15.57
C PHE A 61 18.90 -5.86 -15.99
N ALA A 62 19.01 -6.68 -17.04
CA ALA A 62 20.29 -7.14 -17.54
C ALA A 62 21.02 -6.03 -18.30
N TRP A 63 22.35 -6.03 -18.21
CA TRP A 63 23.19 -5.16 -19.03
C TRP A 63 23.28 -5.73 -20.45
N ALA A 64 23.19 -4.86 -21.47
CA ALA A 64 23.23 -5.27 -22.86
C ALA A 64 24.57 -5.92 -23.28
N ASP A 65 25.65 -5.69 -22.53
CA ASP A 65 26.96 -6.31 -22.73
C ASP A 65 27.10 -7.70 -22.06
N GLY A 66 26.07 -8.14 -21.33
CA GLY A 66 26.06 -9.41 -20.60
C GLY A 66 26.86 -9.41 -19.29
N SER A 67 27.27 -8.24 -18.77
CA SER A 67 28.10 -8.16 -17.56
C SER A 67 27.36 -8.43 -16.25
N GLY A 68 26.06 -8.78 -16.29
CA GLY A 68 25.21 -9.03 -15.13
C GLY A 68 23.87 -8.28 -15.23
N ARG A 69 23.31 -7.91 -14.08
CA ARG A 69 22.05 -7.15 -13.96
C ARG A 69 22.06 -6.18 -12.77
N SER A 70 21.17 -5.18 -12.77
CA SER A 70 20.93 -4.28 -11.63
C SER A 70 19.44 -3.93 -11.49
N THR A 71 18.90 -3.98 -10.27
CA THR A 71 17.53 -3.54 -9.94
C THR A 71 17.49 -2.18 -9.25
N ASP A 72 18.64 -1.50 -9.10
CA ASP A 72 18.70 -0.19 -8.48
C ASP A 72 18.11 0.89 -9.40
N PHE A 73 17.22 1.74 -8.87
CA PHE A 73 16.62 2.83 -9.65
C PHE A 73 17.66 3.78 -10.28
N LYS A 74 18.81 4.01 -9.63
CA LYS A 74 19.89 4.85 -10.16
C LYS A 74 20.45 4.33 -11.49
N ASP A 75 20.41 3.01 -11.69
CA ASP A 75 20.94 2.31 -12.86
C ASP A 75 19.89 2.23 -13.97
N TRP A 76 18.60 2.45 -13.63
CA TRP A 76 17.49 2.39 -14.58
C TRP A 76 17.65 3.35 -15.77
N LYS A 77 18.26 4.51 -15.55
CA LYS A 77 18.56 5.45 -16.63
C LYS A 77 19.44 4.82 -17.71
N ARG A 78 20.45 4.03 -17.32
CA ARG A 78 21.31 3.28 -18.25
C ARG A 78 20.55 2.12 -18.90
N HIS A 79 19.71 1.39 -18.16
CA HIS A 79 18.86 0.35 -18.75
C HIS A 79 17.94 0.92 -19.84
N ARG A 80 17.29 2.06 -19.58
CA ARG A 80 16.47 2.75 -20.60
C ARG A 80 17.28 3.14 -21.83
N PHE A 81 18.52 3.59 -21.66
CA PHE A 81 19.43 3.88 -22.78
C PHE A 81 19.72 2.65 -23.64
N GLU A 82 20.12 1.56 -23.01
CA GLU A 82 20.48 0.34 -23.72
C GLU A 82 19.28 -0.28 -24.45
N ILE A 83 18.13 -0.38 -23.77
CA ILE A 83 16.87 -0.89 -24.34
C ILE A 83 16.39 -0.01 -25.49
N ALA A 84 16.32 1.32 -25.29
CA ALA A 84 15.85 2.25 -26.32
C ALA A 84 16.76 2.23 -27.55
N HIS A 85 18.08 2.04 -27.36
CA HIS A 85 19.02 1.92 -28.47
C HIS A 85 18.85 0.61 -29.25
N GLN A 86 18.68 -0.51 -28.56
CA GLN A 86 18.42 -1.81 -29.20
C GLN A 86 17.09 -1.81 -29.97
N LEU A 87 16.03 -1.25 -29.39
CA LEU A 87 14.73 -1.11 -30.04
C LEU A 87 14.82 -0.26 -31.32
N GLN A 88 15.51 0.88 -31.26
CA GLN A 88 15.75 1.73 -32.44
C GLN A 88 16.60 1.01 -33.49
N HIS A 89 17.63 0.27 -33.09
CA HIS A 89 18.52 -0.41 -34.03
C HIS A 89 17.83 -1.59 -34.74
N TYR A 90 17.16 -2.47 -33.99
CA TYR A 90 16.65 -3.73 -34.52
C TYR A 90 15.21 -3.64 -35.06
N GLU A 91 14.39 -2.70 -34.57
CA GLU A 91 12.96 -2.63 -34.94
C GLU A 91 12.55 -1.35 -35.67
N LEU A 92 13.07 -0.17 -35.31
CA LEU A 92 12.40 1.09 -35.68
C LEU A 92 13.19 2.04 -36.57
N GLY A 93 14.52 1.96 -36.57
CA GLY A 93 15.40 3.01 -37.06
C GLY A 93 15.68 4.05 -35.98
N MET A 94 16.78 4.79 -36.14
CA MET A 94 17.21 5.81 -35.18
C MET A 94 16.28 7.01 -35.21
N LYS A 95 15.80 7.44 -34.03
CA LYS A 95 15.01 8.67 -33.88
C LYS A 95 15.93 9.87 -34.11
N PRO A 96 15.62 10.77 -35.06
CA PRO A 96 16.47 11.92 -35.31
C PRO A 96 16.59 12.83 -34.09
N VAL A 97 17.81 13.29 -33.81
CA VAL A 97 18.06 14.33 -32.81
C VAL A 97 17.79 15.69 -33.47
N THR A 98 16.90 16.49 -32.87
CA THR A 98 16.55 17.81 -33.39
C THR A 98 17.00 18.88 -32.40
N PRO A 99 17.93 19.79 -32.78
CA PRO A 99 18.35 20.88 -31.91
C PRO A 99 17.18 21.79 -31.54
N ARG A 100 17.11 22.22 -30.28
CA ARG A 100 16.04 23.14 -29.82
C ARG A 100 16.02 24.46 -30.60
N ASP A 101 17.17 24.90 -31.11
CA ASP A 101 17.29 26.14 -31.89
C ASP A 101 16.80 26.00 -33.33
N SER A 102 16.57 24.77 -33.80
CA SER A 102 16.00 24.51 -35.13
C SER A 102 14.46 24.47 -35.12
N ILE A 103 13.85 24.75 -33.96
CA ILE A 103 12.41 24.74 -33.74
C ILE A 103 11.90 26.16 -33.46
N GLU A 104 10.95 26.59 -34.27
CA GLU A 104 10.11 27.76 -34.03
C GLU A 104 8.69 27.31 -33.66
N ALA A 105 8.00 28.07 -32.80
CA ALA A 105 6.62 27.76 -32.45
C ALA A 105 5.78 29.02 -32.27
N ILE A 106 4.54 28.96 -32.75
CA ILE A 106 3.57 30.05 -32.68
C ILE A 106 2.23 29.46 -32.24
N LEU A 107 1.60 30.08 -31.24
CA LEU A 107 0.24 29.76 -30.84
C LEU A 107 -0.69 30.86 -31.36
N ASN A 108 -1.65 30.50 -32.21
CA ASN A 108 -2.64 31.42 -32.76
C ASN A 108 -4.01 30.75 -32.82
N ASN A 109 -5.06 31.44 -32.34
CA ASN A 109 -6.44 30.93 -32.28
C ASN A 109 -6.50 29.50 -31.72
N ASP A 110 -5.90 29.30 -30.55
CA ASP A 110 -5.80 28.02 -29.85
C ASP A 110 -5.20 26.87 -30.68
N THR A 111 -4.47 27.19 -31.75
CA THR A 111 -3.74 26.21 -32.57
C THR A 111 -2.26 26.43 -32.43
N LEU A 112 -1.55 25.41 -31.92
CA LEU A 112 -0.10 25.40 -31.87
C LEU A 112 0.44 25.04 -33.26
N ARG A 113 1.39 25.86 -33.74
CA ARG A 113 2.15 25.63 -34.96
C ARG A 113 3.60 25.46 -34.60
N VAL A 114 4.18 24.30 -34.91
CA VAL A 114 5.59 24.00 -34.68
C VAL A 114 6.28 23.87 -36.03
N ILE A 115 7.30 24.68 -36.26
CA ILE A 115 8.06 24.73 -37.50
C ILE A 115 9.44 24.17 -37.18
N VAL A 116 9.80 23.08 -37.83
CA VAL A 116 11.10 22.43 -37.68
C VAL A 116 11.93 22.68 -38.93
N HIS A 117 13.12 23.25 -38.75
CA HIS A 117 14.08 23.53 -39.79
C HIS A 117 15.22 22.52 -39.72
N GLU A 118 15.52 21.82 -40.81
CA GLU A 118 16.65 20.88 -40.85
C GLU A 118 17.12 20.73 -42.30
N ASN A 119 18.43 20.68 -42.56
CA ASN A 119 18.99 20.50 -43.90
C ASN A 119 18.46 21.45 -44.99
N GLY A 120 18.06 22.67 -44.60
CA GLY A 120 17.47 23.67 -45.53
C GLY A 120 16.00 23.41 -45.87
N GLU A 121 15.42 22.35 -45.33
CA GLU A 121 14.01 21.98 -45.47
C GLU A 121 13.21 22.40 -44.22
N VAL A 122 11.89 22.43 -44.37
CA VAL A 122 10.96 22.84 -43.31
C VAL A 122 9.78 21.88 -43.23
N LEU A 123 9.45 21.47 -42.01
CA LEU A 123 8.25 20.70 -41.68
C LEU A 123 7.39 21.51 -40.69
N LEU A 124 6.12 21.68 -41.02
CA LEU A 124 5.13 22.34 -40.16
C LEU A 124 4.22 21.28 -39.52
N LEU A 125 4.16 21.28 -38.19
CA LEU A 125 3.14 20.59 -37.42
C LEU A 125 2.11 21.59 -36.93
N THR A 126 0.84 21.24 -37.06
CA THR A 126 -0.28 21.99 -36.51
C THR A 126 -1.07 21.11 -35.55
N ALA A 127 -1.40 21.66 -34.38
CA ALA A 127 -2.11 20.95 -33.32
C ALA A 127 -3.12 21.89 -32.64
N PRO A 128 -4.43 21.72 -32.93
CA PRO A 128 -5.49 22.40 -32.20
C PRO A 128 -5.48 22.02 -30.71
N ILE A 129 -5.72 22.99 -29.84
CA ILE A 129 -5.82 22.83 -28.39
C ILE A 129 -7.21 23.26 -27.94
N LYS A 130 -7.96 22.35 -27.33
CA LYS A 130 -9.21 22.66 -26.63
C LYS A 130 -8.89 23.02 -25.18
N TYR A 131 -9.02 24.30 -24.83
CA TYR A 131 -8.82 24.77 -23.46
C TYR A 131 -10.08 24.63 -22.60
N PRO A 132 -9.94 24.23 -21.33
CA PRO A 132 -10.98 24.41 -20.33
C PRO A 132 -11.19 25.90 -20.00
N GLU A 133 -12.31 26.20 -19.35
CA GLU A 133 -12.53 27.51 -18.74
C GLU A 133 -11.50 27.79 -17.61
N GLY A 134 -11.05 29.04 -17.51
CA GLY A 134 -10.09 29.49 -16.49
C GLY A 134 -8.81 30.05 -17.10
N ASN A 135 -7.77 30.30 -16.30
CA ASN A 135 -6.52 30.92 -16.78
C ASN A 135 -5.38 29.91 -17.03
N GLY A 136 -5.48 28.67 -16.55
CA GLY A 136 -4.39 27.70 -16.56
C GLY A 136 -3.28 28.02 -15.55
N PRO A 137 -2.12 27.33 -15.60
CA PRO A 137 -1.83 26.25 -16.54
C PRO A 137 -2.73 25.03 -16.30
N PHE A 138 -3.09 24.33 -17.38
CA PHE A 138 -3.90 23.12 -17.32
C PHE A 138 -3.04 21.89 -17.59
N PRO A 139 -3.21 20.80 -16.82
CA PRO A 139 -2.80 19.48 -17.29
C PRO A 139 -3.39 19.23 -18.67
N ALA A 140 -2.72 18.45 -19.50
CA ALA A 140 -3.18 18.20 -20.87
C ALA A 140 -3.06 16.75 -21.29
N ILE A 141 -3.87 16.36 -22.25
CA ILE A 141 -3.74 15.10 -22.97
C ILE A 141 -3.50 15.38 -24.46
N ILE A 142 -2.51 14.71 -25.02
CA ILE A 142 -2.27 14.63 -26.45
C ILE A 142 -3.01 13.39 -26.98
N GLY A 143 -4.08 13.61 -27.72
CA GLY A 143 -4.79 12.55 -28.39
C GLY A 143 -4.29 12.35 -29.82
N ILE A 144 -4.09 11.10 -30.21
CA ILE A 144 -3.62 10.76 -31.56
C ILE A 144 -4.81 10.69 -32.52
N GLY A 145 -4.77 11.51 -33.56
CA GLY A 145 -5.83 11.65 -34.58
C GLY A 145 -7.10 12.36 -34.12
N ARG A 146 -7.33 12.48 -32.81
CA ARG A 146 -8.47 13.15 -32.16
C ARG A 146 -8.00 13.79 -30.85
N SER A 147 -8.75 14.73 -30.29
CA SER A 147 -8.46 15.48 -29.05
C SER A 147 -8.01 14.62 -27.86
N THR A 148 -8.61 13.44 -27.68
CA THR A 148 -8.33 12.49 -26.58
C THR A 148 -8.06 11.07 -27.09
N GLY A 149 -7.69 10.93 -28.37
CA GLY A 149 -7.57 9.64 -29.05
C GLY A 149 -8.94 8.97 -29.17
N ALA A 150 -9.10 7.77 -28.63
CA ALA A 150 -10.39 7.05 -28.59
C ALA A 150 -11.12 7.18 -27.24
N LEU A 151 -10.49 7.81 -26.23
CA LEU A 151 -11.08 7.94 -24.90
C LEU A 151 -12.20 8.99 -24.89
N PRO A 152 -13.29 8.82 -24.12
CA PRO A 152 -14.37 9.80 -24.05
C PRO A 152 -13.91 11.16 -23.50
N GLU A 153 -14.16 12.25 -24.24
CA GLU A 153 -13.75 13.61 -23.85
C GLU A 153 -14.26 14.03 -22.47
N GLN A 154 -15.44 13.54 -22.07
CA GLN A 154 -16.05 13.83 -20.77
C GLN A 154 -15.20 13.43 -19.56
N LEU A 155 -14.28 12.48 -19.71
CA LEU A 155 -13.35 12.09 -18.64
C LEU A 155 -12.35 13.23 -18.33
N PHE A 156 -12.06 14.06 -19.32
CA PHE A 156 -11.10 15.16 -19.28
C PHE A 156 -11.79 16.51 -19.06
N ASP A 157 -12.94 16.75 -19.72
CA ASP A 157 -13.70 18.01 -19.59
C ASP A 157 -14.10 18.28 -18.13
N LYS A 158 -14.62 17.26 -17.43
CA LYS A 158 -15.01 17.34 -16.01
C LYS A 158 -13.84 17.66 -15.07
N ARG A 159 -12.62 17.39 -15.52
CA ARG A 159 -11.36 17.51 -14.77
C ARG A 159 -10.55 18.74 -15.14
N LYS A 160 -11.06 19.58 -16.05
CA LYS A 160 -10.38 20.77 -16.58
C LYS A 160 -9.00 20.44 -17.16
N ILE A 161 -8.94 19.39 -17.97
CA ILE A 161 -7.74 18.96 -18.69
C ILE A 161 -7.84 19.46 -20.13
N ALA A 162 -6.80 20.13 -20.61
CA ALA A 162 -6.72 20.58 -22.00
C ALA A 162 -6.50 19.40 -22.95
N GLN A 163 -7.04 19.49 -24.16
CA GLN A 163 -7.00 18.39 -25.13
C GLN A 163 -6.28 18.85 -26.39
N ILE A 164 -5.22 18.16 -26.79
CA ILE A 164 -4.33 18.53 -27.88
C ILE A 164 -4.43 17.45 -28.96
N THR A 165 -4.86 17.81 -30.16
CA THR A 165 -4.97 16.85 -31.27
C THR A 165 -3.64 16.76 -32.01
N PHE A 166 -3.05 15.57 -32.06
CA PHE A 166 -1.90 15.27 -32.91
C PHE A 166 -2.34 14.58 -34.20
N ASP A 167 -2.20 15.28 -35.33
CA ASP A 167 -2.36 14.67 -36.66
C ASP A 167 -1.02 14.11 -37.14
N PHE A 168 -0.92 12.78 -37.03
CA PHE A 168 0.28 12.02 -37.33
C PHE A 168 0.65 12.01 -38.82
N THR A 169 -0.31 12.28 -39.70
CA THR A 169 -0.09 12.30 -41.16
C THR A 169 0.80 13.46 -41.61
N GLN A 170 0.93 14.50 -40.77
CA GLN A 170 1.85 15.62 -40.98
C GLN A 170 3.33 15.20 -40.89
N VAL A 171 3.61 14.04 -40.27
CA VAL A 171 4.96 13.50 -40.10
C VAL A 171 5.17 12.29 -41.00
N MET A 172 4.25 11.34 -40.92
CA MET A 172 4.30 10.09 -41.65
C MET A 172 2.89 9.52 -41.82
N SER A 173 2.58 9.05 -43.02
CA SER A 173 1.31 8.41 -43.33
C SER A 173 1.18 7.03 -42.67
N HIS A 174 -0.06 6.57 -42.44
CA HIS A 174 -0.34 5.24 -41.87
C HIS A 174 0.26 4.10 -42.70
N THR A 175 0.25 4.24 -44.03
CA THR A 175 0.85 3.30 -44.96
C THR A 175 1.97 4.03 -45.69
N GLN A 176 3.15 4.06 -45.06
CA GLN A 176 4.25 4.87 -45.55
C GLN A 176 4.70 4.50 -46.96
N LYS A 177 5.18 5.50 -47.68
CA LYS A 177 6.01 5.35 -48.87
C LYS A 177 7.44 5.72 -48.50
N ARG A 178 8.27 4.72 -48.23
CA ARG A 178 9.67 4.88 -47.79
C ARG A 178 10.39 5.95 -48.60
N GLY A 179 11.06 6.86 -47.89
CA GLY A 179 11.81 7.98 -48.45
C GLY A 179 10.96 9.14 -48.99
N ASN A 180 9.63 9.08 -48.96
CA ASN A 180 8.74 10.10 -49.53
C ASN A 180 7.76 10.72 -48.50
N GLU A 181 7.95 10.44 -47.22
CA GLU A 181 7.12 11.00 -46.15
C GLU A 181 7.62 12.41 -45.78
N PRO A 182 6.76 13.27 -45.18
CA PRO A 182 7.15 14.62 -44.80
C PRO A 182 8.47 14.71 -44.01
N ILE A 183 8.69 13.80 -43.05
CA ILE A 183 9.92 13.74 -42.25
C ILE A 183 11.16 13.39 -43.07
N ASN A 184 11.03 12.63 -44.17
CA ASN A 184 12.17 12.26 -45.01
C ASN A 184 12.77 13.47 -45.75
N ARG A 185 12.02 14.56 -45.92
CA ARG A 185 12.58 15.81 -46.45
C ARG A 185 13.63 16.41 -45.51
N LEU A 186 13.37 16.33 -44.20
CA LEU A 186 14.32 16.80 -43.19
C LEU A 186 15.53 15.87 -43.06
N TYR A 187 15.33 14.56 -43.20
CA TYR A 187 16.34 13.52 -43.02
C TYR A 187 16.37 12.56 -44.23
N PRO A 188 16.86 13.00 -45.40
CA PRO A 188 16.79 12.24 -46.65
C PRO A 188 17.62 10.94 -46.63
N GLU A 189 18.58 10.83 -45.73
CA GLU A 189 19.41 9.65 -45.53
C GLU A 189 18.70 8.51 -44.77
N GLN A 190 17.58 8.80 -44.09
CA GLN A 190 16.85 7.85 -43.24
C GLN A 190 15.60 7.30 -43.93
N THR A 191 15.77 6.74 -45.14
CA THR A 191 14.66 6.22 -45.96
C THR A 191 13.95 5.02 -45.34
N GLU A 192 14.67 4.25 -44.51
CA GLU A 192 14.19 2.99 -43.92
C GLU A 192 13.50 3.14 -42.56
N MET A 193 13.43 4.35 -41.99
CA MET A 193 12.80 4.58 -40.69
C MET A 193 11.37 4.04 -40.62
N GLY A 194 11.03 3.36 -39.52
CA GLY A 194 9.68 2.90 -39.22
C GLY A 194 8.78 4.03 -38.72
N SER A 195 7.47 3.93 -38.99
CA SER A 195 6.52 4.97 -38.60
C SER A 195 6.42 5.22 -37.10
N TYR A 196 6.59 4.20 -36.25
CA TYR A 196 6.55 4.41 -34.79
C TYR A 196 7.73 5.24 -34.27
N CYS A 197 8.87 5.23 -34.96
CA CYS A 197 9.98 6.15 -34.68
C CYS A 197 9.62 7.58 -35.09
N ALA A 198 9.17 7.76 -36.33
CA ALA A 198 8.82 9.06 -36.88
C ALA A 198 7.67 9.74 -36.13
N TRP A 199 6.61 9.01 -35.79
CA TRP A 199 5.48 9.55 -35.04
C TRP A 199 5.88 9.98 -33.62
N SER A 200 6.72 9.19 -32.95
CA SER A 200 7.27 9.56 -31.64
C SER A 200 8.14 10.83 -31.76
N TRP A 201 8.91 10.98 -32.85
CA TRP A 201 9.61 12.23 -33.14
C TRP A 201 8.65 13.41 -33.26
N GLY A 202 7.54 13.24 -34.00
CA GLY A 202 6.51 14.27 -34.14
C GLY A 202 5.89 14.72 -32.82
N ILE A 203 5.61 13.78 -31.92
CA ILE A 203 5.13 14.08 -30.56
C ILE A 203 6.17 14.88 -29.78
N SER A 204 7.45 14.49 -29.82
CA SER A 204 8.50 15.26 -29.14
C SER A 204 8.60 16.69 -29.66
N ARG A 205 8.51 16.88 -30.99
CA ARG A 205 8.51 18.23 -31.60
C ARG A 205 7.27 19.03 -31.18
N LEU A 206 6.12 18.39 -31.04
CA LEU A 206 4.91 19.06 -30.51
C LEU A 206 5.14 19.56 -29.07
N ILE A 207 5.76 18.76 -28.21
CA ILE A 207 6.09 19.15 -26.83
C ILE A 207 7.14 20.27 -26.81
N ASP A 208 8.16 20.23 -27.68
CA ASP A 208 9.12 21.32 -27.85
C ASP A 208 8.42 22.63 -28.23
N GLY A 209 7.41 22.54 -29.09
CA GLY A 209 6.58 23.69 -29.47
C GLY A 209 5.81 24.28 -28.30
N LEU A 210 5.22 23.44 -27.44
CA LEU A 210 4.56 23.89 -26.21
C LEU A 210 5.53 24.61 -25.28
N GLU A 211 6.75 24.09 -25.12
CA GLU A 211 7.80 24.75 -24.34
C GLU A 211 8.21 26.10 -24.95
N LYS A 212 8.34 26.19 -26.27
CA LYS A 212 8.76 27.42 -26.99
C LYS A 212 7.74 28.55 -26.89
N VAL A 213 6.45 28.25 -26.82
CA VAL A 213 5.41 29.28 -26.59
C VAL A 213 5.23 29.62 -25.11
N GLU A 214 5.97 28.94 -24.22
CA GLU A 214 6.02 29.17 -22.78
C GLU A 214 4.61 29.30 -22.15
N LYS A 215 4.42 30.31 -21.29
CA LYS A 215 3.15 30.59 -20.59
C LYS A 215 1.98 30.88 -21.53
N LYS A 216 2.23 31.21 -22.81
CA LYS A 216 1.14 31.43 -23.78
C LYS A 216 0.35 30.16 -24.04
N SER A 217 0.98 28.98 -23.93
CA SER A 217 0.28 27.70 -24.03
C SER A 217 -0.77 27.50 -22.94
N ARG A 218 -0.63 28.11 -21.75
CA ARG A 218 -1.46 27.77 -20.58
C ARG A 218 -1.49 26.27 -20.29
N ILE A 219 -0.48 25.50 -20.71
CA ILE A 219 -0.38 24.06 -20.43
C ILE A 219 0.65 23.82 -19.32
N ASP A 220 0.32 22.90 -18.41
CA ASP A 220 1.24 22.34 -17.43
C ASP A 220 2.01 21.18 -18.05
N LEU A 221 3.27 21.43 -18.41
CA LEU A 221 4.12 20.45 -19.07
C LEU A 221 4.60 19.33 -18.14
N SER A 222 4.41 19.46 -16.82
CA SER A 222 4.69 18.38 -15.86
C SER A 222 3.55 17.37 -15.73
N HIS A 223 2.38 17.69 -16.30
CA HIS A 223 1.18 16.85 -16.26
C HIS A 223 0.63 16.67 -17.69
N LEU A 224 1.46 16.11 -18.57
CA LEU A 224 1.10 15.72 -19.93
C LEU A 224 0.77 14.23 -20.00
N ALA A 225 -0.39 13.93 -20.59
CA ALA A 225 -0.77 12.58 -20.99
C ALA A 225 -0.73 12.39 -22.51
N ILE A 226 -0.67 11.14 -22.94
CA ILE A 226 -0.88 10.76 -24.34
C ILE A 226 -1.83 9.56 -24.43
N SER A 227 -2.68 9.54 -25.45
CA SER A 227 -3.55 8.39 -25.72
C SER A 227 -3.82 8.13 -27.20
N GLY A 228 -4.15 6.88 -27.49
CA GLY A 228 -4.62 6.41 -28.79
C GLY A 228 -5.17 4.99 -28.67
N CYS A 229 -5.81 4.49 -29.73
CA CYS A 229 -6.32 3.12 -29.80
C CYS A 229 -5.75 2.33 -30.97
N SER A 230 -5.51 1.03 -30.80
CA SER A 230 -5.03 0.14 -31.86
C SER A 230 -3.68 0.61 -32.39
N PHE A 231 -3.51 0.86 -33.70
CA PHE A 231 -2.26 1.44 -34.21
C PHE A 231 -1.89 2.78 -33.52
N ALA A 232 -2.87 3.61 -33.18
CA ALA A 232 -2.64 4.84 -32.42
C ALA A 232 -2.33 4.54 -30.94
N GLY A 233 -2.78 3.41 -30.40
CA GLY A 233 -2.38 2.92 -29.07
C GLY A 233 -0.91 2.53 -29.05
N LYS A 234 -0.43 1.86 -30.11
CA LYS A 234 1.00 1.58 -30.34
C LYS A 234 1.80 2.89 -30.39
N MET A 235 1.33 3.87 -31.15
CA MET A 235 1.97 5.19 -31.21
C MET A 235 2.06 5.89 -29.85
N ALA A 236 0.99 5.85 -29.05
CA ALA A 236 1.01 6.42 -27.70
C ALA A 236 2.06 5.74 -26.82
N LEU A 237 2.17 4.41 -26.91
CA LEU A 237 3.18 3.62 -26.19
C LEU A 237 4.60 4.00 -26.59
N PHE A 238 4.92 4.05 -27.89
CA PHE A 238 6.25 4.44 -28.38
C PHE A 238 6.59 5.90 -28.05
N ALA A 239 5.63 6.82 -28.15
CA ALA A 239 5.83 8.21 -27.75
C ALA A 239 6.11 8.33 -26.25
N GLY A 240 5.36 7.61 -25.41
CA GLY A 240 5.64 7.50 -23.97
C GLY A 240 7.03 6.95 -23.69
N ALA A 241 7.47 5.93 -24.43
CA ALA A 241 8.80 5.33 -24.27
C ALA A 241 9.95 6.27 -24.68
N PHE A 242 9.78 7.06 -25.74
CA PHE A 242 10.83 7.90 -26.32
C PHE A 242 10.79 9.39 -25.93
N ASP A 243 9.80 9.81 -25.13
CA ASP A 243 9.76 11.17 -24.59
C ASP A 243 9.46 11.15 -23.08
N GLU A 244 10.49 11.40 -22.28
CA GLU A 244 10.46 11.37 -20.83
C GLU A 244 9.63 12.49 -20.17
N ARG A 245 9.12 13.45 -20.96
CA ARG A 245 8.25 14.55 -20.51
C ARG A 245 6.77 14.15 -20.44
N ILE A 246 6.41 12.96 -20.92
CA ILE A 246 5.04 12.45 -20.84
C ILE A 246 4.85 11.76 -19.48
N ALA A 247 4.02 12.34 -18.62
CA ALA A 247 3.76 11.85 -17.26
C ALA A 247 2.84 10.62 -17.23
N LEU A 248 1.87 10.54 -18.15
CA LEU A 248 0.90 9.45 -18.23
C LEU A 248 0.70 8.96 -19.67
N THR A 249 0.96 7.68 -19.91
CA THR A 249 0.65 7.03 -21.19
C THR A 249 -0.57 6.14 -21.04
N ILE A 250 -1.61 6.34 -21.86
CA ILE A 250 -2.78 5.47 -21.92
C ILE A 250 -2.83 4.80 -23.29
N ALA A 251 -2.39 3.55 -23.35
CA ALA A 251 -2.40 2.76 -24.57
C ALA A 251 -3.66 1.90 -24.62
N GLN A 252 -4.63 2.28 -25.45
CA GLN A 252 -5.84 1.49 -25.65
C GLN A 252 -5.65 0.48 -26.79
N GLU A 253 -5.95 -0.78 -26.50
CA GLU A 253 -5.95 -1.92 -27.43
C GLU A 253 -4.71 -1.94 -28.34
N PRO A 254 -3.47 -1.75 -27.83
CA PRO A 254 -2.29 -1.56 -28.69
C PRO A 254 -1.88 -2.83 -29.44
N GLY A 255 -2.21 -4.03 -28.96
CA GLY A 255 -2.02 -5.30 -29.68
C GLY A 255 -0.56 -5.62 -30.10
N GLY A 256 -0.42 -6.48 -31.13
CA GLY A 256 0.87 -6.93 -31.68
C GLY A 256 1.69 -5.79 -32.27
N GLY A 257 2.99 -5.71 -31.99
CA GLY A 257 3.78 -4.54 -32.38
C GLY A 257 3.52 -3.29 -31.52
N GLY A 258 2.75 -3.45 -30.45
CA GLY A 258 2.51 -2.46 -29.41
C GLY A 258 3.01 -2.96 -28.07
N VAL A 259 2.08 -3.39 -27.20
CA VAL A 259 2.44 -3.90 -25.87
C VAL A 259 2.75 -5.40 -25.91
N ASN A 260 2.20 -6.13 -26.87
CA ASN A 260 2.29 -7.59 -26.91
C ASN A 260 3.71 -8.06 -27.20
N ALA A 261 4.23 -8.93 -26.34
CA ALA A 261 5.55 -9.51 -26.55
C ALA A 261 5.59 -10.39 -27.80
N TRP A 262 6.59 -10.18 -28.66
CA TRP A 262 6.78 -10.91 -29.90
C TRP A 262 6.92 -12.41 -29.65
N ARG A 263 7.68 -12.80 -28.63
CA ARG A 263 7.89 -14.22 -28.26
C ARG A 263 6.61 -14.93 -27.87
N VAL A 264 5.75 -14.26 -27.12
CA VAL A 264 4.46 -14.84 -26.70
C VAL A 264 3.53 -14.91 -27.90
N SER A 265 3.44 -13.84 -28.69
CA SER A 265 2.60 -13.81 -29.89
C SER A 265 2.99 -14.88 -30.91
N GLU A 266 4.27 -15.24 -31.04
CA GLU A 266 4.74 -16.32 -31.93
C GLU A 266 4.24 -17.71 -31.51
N THR A 267 3.75 -17.86 -30.26
CA THR A 267 3.11 -19.11 -29.80
C THR A 267 1.59 -19.15 -30.01
N LEU A 268 1.01 -18.05 -30.49
CA LEU A 268 -0.44 -17.90 -30.65
C LEU A 268 -0.86 -17.97 -32.12
N GLU A 269 -2.03 -18.55 -32.38
CA GLU A 269 -2.61 -18.64 -33.71
C GLU A 269 -3.33 -17.35 -34.10
N ASN A 270 -3.41 -17.03 -35.40
CA ASN A 270 -4.18 -15.89 -35.96
C ASN A 270 -3.89 -14.47 -35.42
N VAL A 271 -2.84 -14.27 -34.63
CA VAL A 271 -2.47 -12.95 -34.09
C VAL A 271 -1.40 -12.22 -34.91
N GLU A 272 -1.22 -10.92 -34.66
CA GLU A 272 -0.09 -10.17 -35.21
C GLU A 272 1.22 -10.60 -34.53
N THR A 273 2.08 -11.27 -35.31
CA THR A 273 3.44 -11.67 -34.90
C THR A 273 4.49 -10.83 -35.61
N LEU A 274 5.76 -10.94 -35.20
CA LEU A 274 6.85 -10.19 -35.83
C LEU A 274 6.91 -10.44 -37.34
N GLY A 275 6.68 -11.68 -37.79
CA GLY A 275 6.64 -12.03 -39.22
C GLY A 275 5.39 -11.56 -39.98
N ARG A 276 4.29 -11.27 -39.26
CA ARG A 276 2.98 -10.93 -39.81
C ARG A 276 2.60 -9.45 -39.62
N THR A 277 3.42 -8.66 -38.93
CA THR A 277 3.19 -7.22 -38.73
C THR A 277 3.32 -6.44 -40.03
N ASN A 278 2.79 -5.21 -40.02
CA ASN A 278 2.95 -4.28 -41.13
C ASN A 278 4.32 -3.59 -41.07
N TYR A 279 5.24 -4.00 -41.93
CA TYR A 279 6.58 -3.41 -42.05
C TYR A 279 6.60 -1.98 -42.58
N ALA A 280 5.44 -1.39 -42.92
CA ALA A 280 5.36 0.06 -43.04
C ALA A 280 5.59 0.74 -41.69
N TRP A 281 5.31 0.10 -40.55
CA TRP A 281 5.48 0.75 -39.24
C TRP A 281 6.84 0.50 -38.59
N PHE A 282 7.62 -0.44 -39.11
CA PHE A 282 8.90 -0.92 -38.58
C PHE A 282 10.01 -0.87 -39.65
N LEU A 283 11.24 -1.20 -39.29
CA LEU A 283 12.32 -1.47 -40.24
C LEU A 283 12.02 -2.74 -41.05
N GLU A 284 12.29 -2.72 -42.35
CA GLU A 284 12.19 -3.93 -43.18
C GLU A 284 13.19 -5.01 -42.74
N SER A 285 14.37 -4.60 -42.27
CA SER A 285 15.40 -5.51 -41.76
C SER A 285 14.95 -6.27 -40.51
N MET A 286 13.95 -5.80 -39.76
CA MET A 286 13.37 -6.51 -38.62
C MET A 286 12.84 -7.90 -39.02
N ARG A 287 12.43 -8.08 -40.28
CA ARG A 287 11.90 -9.37 -40.80
C ARG A 287 12.88 -10.54 -40.64
N GLN A 288 14.18 -10.28 -40.49
CA GLN A 288 15.18 -11.32 -40.22
C GLN A 288 14.89 -12.10 -38.91
N PHE A 289 14.15 -11.51 -37.98
CA PHE A 289 13.75 -12.11 -36.70
C PHE A 289 12.41 -12.86 -36.78
N ALA A 290 11.80 -13.04 -37.95
CA ALA A 290 10.51 -13.73 -38.07
C ALA A 290 10.59 -15.23 -37.73
N GLY A 291 9.48 -15.81 -37.24
CA GLY A 291 9.39 -17.21 -36.90
C GLY A 291 10.30 -17.57 -35.73
N LYS A 292 10.99 -18.72 -35.81
CA LYS A 292 11.93 -19.18 -34.77
C LYS A 292 13.05 -18.18 -34.43
N ASN A 293 13.36 -17.25 -35.33
CA ASN A 293 14.40 -16.25 -35.09
C ASN A 293 13.96 -15.17 -34.08
N VAL A 294 12.69 -15.12 -33.68
CA VAL A 294 12.18 -14.15 -32.70
C VAL A 294 12.94 -14.24 -31.38
N ASN A 295 13.35 -15.45 -31.00
CA ASN A 295 14.14 -15.71 -29.80
C ASN A 295 15.52 -15.03 -29.84
N ARG A 296 16.01 -14.62 -31.01
CA ARG A 296 17.30 -13.96 -31.19
C ARG A 296 17.22 -12.44 -31.14
N LEU A 297 16.02 -11.87 -31.11
CA LEU A 297 15.84 -10.43 -30.92
C LEU A 297 16.22 -10.08 -29.48
N PRO A 298 17.20 -9.20 -29.21
CA PRO A 298 17.73 -9.03 -27.85
C PRO A 298 16.77 -8.27 -26.92
N ILE A 299 15.72 -7.68 -27.48
CA ILE A 299 14.66 -6.96 -26.77
C ILE A 299 13.29 -7.56 -27.07
N ASP A 300 12.30 -7.18 -26.25
CA ASP A 300 10.88 -7.49 -26.50
C ASP A 300 9.96 -6.36 -26.00
N HIS A 301 8.65 -6.45 -26.28
CA HIS A 301 7.73 -5.32 -26.10
C HIS A 301 7.32 -5.06 -24.63
N HIS A 302 7.63 -5.97 -23.70
CA HIS A 302 7.57 -5.66 -22.26
C HIS A 302 8.65 -4.67 -21.85
N GLU A 303 9.81 -4.67 -22.51
CA GLU A 303 10.86 -3.67 -22.31
C GLU A 303 10.50 -2.33 -22.93
N LEU A 304 9.82 -2.33 -24.09
CA LEU A 304 9.21 -1.12 -24.65
C LEU A 304 8.25 -0.47 -23.64
N ALA A 305 7.34 -1.25 -23.04
CA ALA A 305 6.47 -0.73 -21.99
C ALA A 305 7.29 -0.24 -20.78
N ALA A 306 8.31 -0.98 -20.35
CA ALA A 306 9.17 -0.62 -19.24
C ALA A 306 9.92 0.70 -19.44
N LEU A 307 10.29 1.10 -20.67
CA LEU A 307 10.93 2.40 -20.95
C LEU A 307 10.15 3.60 -20.41
N ILE A 308 8.84 3.46 -20.21
CA ILE A 308 8.00 4.50 -19.62
C ILE A 308 8.34 4.70 -18.14
N ALA A 309 8.72 3.66 -17.41
CA ALA A 309 9.09 3.74 -16.00
C ALA A 309 10.19 4.81 -15.77
N PRO A 310 10.09 5.61 -14.70
CA PRO A 310 9.12 5.56 -13.59
C PRO A 310 7.78 6.29 -13.85
N ARG A 311 7.49 6.76 -15.08
CA ARG A 311 6.24 7.46 -15.41
C ARG A 311 5.06 6.50 -15.44
N ALA A 312 3.85 7.03 -15.47
CA ALA A 312 2.65 6.21 -15.39
C ALA A 312 2.26 5.60 -16.74
N LEU A 313 1.83 4.35 -16.73
CA LEU A 313 1.34 3.61 -17.88
C LEU A 313 0.02 2.90 -17.52
N LEU A 314 -1.03 3.14 -18.32
CA LEU A 314 -2.26 2.37 -18.29
C LEU A 314 -2.45 1.68 -19.64
N VAL A 315 -2.55 0.35 -19.64
CA VAL A 315 -2.84 -0.45 -20.82
C VAL A 315 -4.28 -0.94 -20.75
N LEU A 316 -5.06 -0.72 -21.80
CA LEU A 316 -6.45 -1.20 -21.90
C LEU A 316 -6.52 -2.24 -23.00
N GLY A 317 -7.08 -3.40 -22.73
CA GLY A 317 -7.20 -4.51 -23.69
C GLY A 317 -8.65 -4.93 -23.90
N ASN A 318 -8.90 -5.66 -25.00
CA ASN A 318 -10.22 -6.15 -25.37
C ASN A 318 -10.17 -7.61 -25.82
N THR A 319 -10.80 -8.50 -25.05
CA THR A 319 -10.76 -9.94 -25.28
C THR A 319 -11.62 -10.42 -26.44
N ASP A 320 -12.50 -9.57 -26.99
CA ASP A 320 -13.42 -9.95 -28.07
C ASP A 320 -12.72 -10.08 -29.43
N TYR A 321 -11.49 -9.58 -29.55
CA TYR A 321 -10.76 -9.52 -30.81
C TYR A 321 -9.45 -10.30 -30.75
N GLU A 322 -9.45 -11.50 -31.35
CA GLU A 322 -8.31 -12.43 -31.34
C GLU A 322 -6.99 -11.79 -31.80
N TRP A 323 -7.02 -10.91 -32.81
CA TRP A 323 -5.82 -10.25 -33.34
C TRP A 323 -5.13 -9.31 -32.34
N LEU A 324 -5.82 -8.89 -31.27
CA LEU A 324 -5.22 -8.11 -30.19
C LEU A 324 -4.34 -8.95 -29.26
N ALA A 325 -4.36 -10.29 -29.40
CA ALA A 325 -3.50 -11.23 -28.68
C ALA A 325 -3.40 -10.94 -27.16
N GLU A 326 -4.54 -10.80 -26.50
CA GLU A 326 -4.60 -10.32 -25.11
C GLU A 326 -3.87 -11.21 -24.11
N GLU A 327 -3.62 -12.49 -24.43
CA GLU A 327 -2.69 -13.35 -23.66
C GLU A 327 -1.26 -12.79 -23.68
N SER A 328 -0.78 -12.37 -24.85
CA SER A 328 0.52 -11.72 -25.00
C SER A 328 0.57 -10.35 -24.33
N ASN A 329 -0.53 -9.58 -24.39
CA ASN A 329 -0.68 -8.33 -23.64
C ASN A 329 -0.53 -8.58 -22.14
N TYR A 330 -1.29 -9.53 -21.59
CA TYR A 330 -1.26 -9.85 -20.17
C TYR A 330 0.14 -10.25 -19.69
N VAL A 331 0.80 -11.17 -20.40
CA VAL A 331 2.16 -11.61 -20.06
C VAL A 331 3.14 -10.43 -20.12
N SER A 332 3.06 -9.61 -21.16
CA SER A 332 3.93 -8.44 -21.34
C SER A 332 3.73 -7.38 -20.26
N CYS A 333 2.47 -7.07 -19.92
CA CYS A 333 2.12 -6.14 -18.85
C CYS A 333 2.62 -6.62 -17.49
N GLN A 334 2.46 -7.91 -17.18
CA GLN A 334 3.00 -8.50 -15.95
C GLN A 334 4.53 -8.38 -15.91
N ALA A 335 5.21 -8.66 -17.02
CA ALA A 335 6.67 -8.57 -17.11
C ALA A 335 7.16 -7.12 -16.95
N ALA A 336 6.54 -6.17 -17.65
CA ALA A 336 6.87 -4.76 -17.58
C ALA A 336 6.67 -4.20 -16.16
N ARG A 337 5.55 -4.56 -15.51
CA ARG A 337 5.21 -4.11 -14.15
C ARG A 337 6.25 -4.49 -13.10
N MET A 338 7.06 -5.54 -13.34
CA MET A 338 8.19 -5.90 -12.46
C MET A 338 9.20 -4.76 -12.30
N VAL A 339 9.33 -3.88 -13.29
CA VAL A 339 10.19 -2.69 -13.21
C VAL A 339 9.66 -1.68 -12.19
N TRP A 340 8.36 -1.37 -12.24
CA TRP A 340 7.72 -0.51 -11.25
C TRP A 340 7.72 -1.12 -9.85
N LYS A 341 7.50 -2.44 -9.75
CA LYS A 341 7.55 -3.21 -8.50
C LYS A 341 8.94 -3.16 -7.86
N ALA A 342 10.00 -3.36 -8.63
CA ALA A 342 11.39 -3.25 -8.15
C ALA A 342 11.70 -1.86 -7.57
N PHE A 343 11.10 -0.81 -8.13
CA PHE A 343 11.26 0.56 -7.67
C PHE A 343 10.31 0.99 -6.55
N GLY A 344 9.38 0.12 -6.13
CA GLY A 344 8.39 0.44 -5.10
C GLY A 344 7.36 1.49 -5.52
N ILE A 345 7.06 1.54 -6.82
CA ILE A 345 6.07 2.44 -7.46
C ILE A 345 5.13 1.63 -8.37
N GLU A 346 4.78 0.41 -7.94
CA GLU A 346 3.96 -0.55 -8.69
C GLU A 346 2.62 0.07 -9.13
N ASP A 347 2.08 0.96 -8.29
CA ASP A 347 0.86 1.71 -8.51
C ASP A 347 0.89 2.68 -9.70
N ARG A 348 2.03 2.89 -10.36
CA ARG A 348 2.13 3.72 -11.58
C ARG A 348 1.94 2.92 -12.88
N MET A 349 1.91 1.59 -12.84
CA MET A 349 1.58 0.78 -14.00
C MET A 349 0.36 -0.08 -13.73
N GLY A 350 -0.65 0.06 -14.58
CA GLY A 350 -1.87 -0.74 -14.50
C GLY A 350 -2.28 -1.27 -15.87
N PHE A 351 -3.07 -2.33 -15.85
CA PHE A 351 -3.70 -2.86 -17.04
C PHE A 351 -5.13 -3.33 -16.76
N SER A 352 -6.02 -3.09 -17.70
CA SER A 352 -7.36 -3.65 -17.70
C SER A 352 -7.71 -4.26 -19.05
N ILE A 353 -7.95 -5.56 -19.06
CA ILE A 353 -8.27 -6.35 -20.24
C ILE A 353 -9.68 -6.89 -20.06
N GLN A 354 -10.65 -6.29 -20.75
CA GLN A 354 -12.07 -6.62 -20.63
C GLN A 354 -12.70 -6.69 -22.02
N GLY A 355 -13.50 -7.73 -22.28
CA GLY A 355 -14.33 -7.82 -23.49
C GLY A 355 -15.73 -7.23 -23.32
N GLY A 356 -16.63 -7.62 -24.22
CA GLY A 356 -18.02 -7.20 -24.23
C GLY A 356 -18.27 -5.81 -24.81
N HIS A 357 -17.36 -5.30 -25.65
CA HIS A 357 -17.48 -3.98 -26.26
C HIS A 357 -16.79 -3.87 -27.63
N MET A 358 -17.25 -2.90 -28.42
CA MET A 358 -16.69 -2.63 -29.75
C MET A 358 -15.22 -2.17 -29.69
N HIS A 359 -14.47 -2.50 -30.74
CA HIS A 359 -13.09 -2.06 -30.96
C HIS A 359 -12.95 -0.54 -30.87
N CYS A 360 -11.94 -0.06 -30.16
CA CYS A 360 -11.70 1.37 -29.90
C CYS A 360 -12.86 2.12 -29.26
N MET A 361 -13.65 1.44 -28.41
CA MET A 361 -14.68 2.06 -27.60
C MET A 361 -14.47 1.70 -26.14
N LEU A 362 -14.07 2.68 -25.32
CA LEU A 362 -13.90 2.46 -23.87
C LEU A 362 -15.27 2.14 -23.23
N PRO A 363 -15.48 0.95 -22.64
CA PRO A 363 -16.70 0.62 -21.94
C PRO A 363 -16.79 1.39 -20.62
N LYS A 364 -18.01 1.66 -20.14
CA LYS A 364 -18.23 2.34 -18.85
C LYS A 364 -17.61 1.59 -17.66
N SER A 365 -17.46 0.26 -17.76
CA SER A 365 -16.82 -0.56 -16.72
C SER A 365 -15.34 -0.23 -16.51
N GLN A 366 -14.66 0.31 -17.53
CA GLN A 366 -13.26 0.73 -17.47
C GLN A 366 -13.07 2.22 -17.15
N TYR A 367 -14.15 3.01 -17.08
CA TYR A 367 -14.04 4.44 -16.74
C TYR A 367 -13.33 4.66 -15.40
N PRO A 368 -13.66 3.94 -14.30
CA PRO A 368 -13.00 4.16 -13.03
C PRO A 368 -11.48 4.02 -13.07
N GLU A 369 -10.95 3.15 -13.93
CA GLU A 369 -9.50 2.90 -14.05
C GLU A 369 -8.80 4.07 -14.74
N VAL A 370 -9.37 4.53 -15.86
CA VAL A 370 -8.88 5.71 -16.60
C VAL A 370 -8.98 6.96 -15.73
N GLU A 371 -10.11 7.13 -15.05
CA GLU A 371 -10.32 8.23 -14.10
C GLU A 371 -9.31 8.21 -12.97
N ALA A 372 -9.00 7.05 -12.40
CA ALA A 372 -8.03 6.92 -11.33
C ALA A 372 -6.63 7.36 -11.75
N PHE A 373 -6.16 6.93 -12.93
CA PHE A 373 -4.86 7.32 -13.46
C PHE A 373 -4.80 8.82 -13.79
N ILE A 374 -5.87 9.37 -14.37
CA ILE A 374 -5.97 10.82 -14.62
C ILE A 374 -5.91 11.60 -13.30
N ASP A 375 -6.75 11.22 -12.34
CA ASP A 375 -6.86 11.90 -11.05
C ASP A 375 -5.53 11.89 -10.29
N LYS A 376 -4.80 10.77 -10.32
CA LYS A 376 -3.53 10.65 -9.62
C LYS A 376 -2.38 11.35 -10.36
N PHE A 377 -2.20 11.09 -11.65
CA PHE A 377 -0.99 11.46 -12.38
C PHE A 377 -1.11 12.76 -13.18
N LEU A 378 -2.31 13.30 -13.36
CA LEU A 378 -2.50 14.63 -13.96
C LEU A 378 -3.02 15.67 -12.97
N LEU A 379 -3.72 15.25 -11.91
CA LEU A 379 -4.31 16.18 -10.93
C LEU A 379 -3.68 16.09 -9.53
N GLY A 380 -2.66 15.24 -9.33
CA GLY A 380 -1.93 15.13 -8.07
C GLY A 380 -2.74 14.58 -6.90
N LYS A 381 -3.85 13.86 -7.16
CA LYS A 381 -4.66 13.23 -6.11
C LYS A 381 -4.02 11.92 -5.66
N THR A 382 -2.97 12.03 -4.84
CA THR A 382 -2.13 10.90 -4.40
C THR A 382 -2.89 9.79 -3.65
N TYR A 383 -4.05 10.10 -3.07
CA TYR A 383 -4.90 9.15 -2.34
C TYR A 383 -5.68 8.17 -3.23
N VAL A 384 -5.74 8.43 -4.54
CA VAL A 384 -6.47 7.60 -5.50
C VAL A 384 -5.74 6.27 -5.72
N ASP A 385 -6.49 5.18 -5.67
CA ASP A 385 -5.96 3.84 -5.90
C ASP A 385 -5.80 3.57 -7.39
N THR A 386 -4.59 3.22 -7.81
CA THR A 386 -4.21 2.95 -9.19
C THR A 386 -3.61 1.55 -9.35
N PHE A 387 -3.77 0.67 -8.35
CA PHE A 387 -3.49 -0.76 -8.50
C PHE A 387 -4.56 -1.42 -9.37
N VAL A 388 -4.36 -1.34 -10.69
CA VAL A 388 -5.30 -1.89 -11.68
C VAL A 388 -4.67 -3.10 -12.37
N THR A 389 -5.20 -4.29 -12.10
CA THR A 389 -4.79 -5.57 -12.71
C THR A 389 -6.02 -6.39 -13.10
N LYS A 390 -6.94 -5.81 -13.86
CA LYS A 390 -8.18 -6.50 -14.23
C LYS A 390 -7.96 -7.31 -15.49
N ALA A 391 -7.97 -8.63 -15.38
CA ALA A 391 -7.70 -9.54 -16.48
C ALA A 391 -8.29 -10.92 -16.18
N ASP A 392 -9.59 -10.97 -15.84
CA ASP A 392 -10.27 -12.14 -15.28
C ASP A 392 -10.07 -13.41 -16.14
N MET A 393 -9.99 -13.28 -17.46
CA MET A 393 -9.76 -14.39 -18.40
C MET A 393 -8.36 -15.04 -18.27
N PHE A 394 -7.40 -14.38 -17.62
CA PHE A 394 -6.01 -14.80 -17.51
C PHE A 394 -5.55 -15.01 -16.05
N GLU A 395 -6.46 -15.05 -15.08
CA GLU A 395 -6.13 -15.23 -13.66
C GLU A 395 -5.32 -16.51 -13.40
N ASP A 396 -5.63 -17.61 -14.12
CA ASP A 396 -4.96 -18.91 -13.98
C ASP A 396 -3.75 -19.07 -14.91
N MET A 397 -3.38 -18.04 -15.67
CA MET A 397 -2.26 -18.12 -16.61
C MET A 397 -0.91 -18.11 -15.87
N ASP A 398 -0.10 -19.13 -16.12
CA ASP A 398 1.31 -19.15 -15.70
C ASP A 398 2.14 -18.22 -16.59
N TYR A 399 2.07 -16.92 -16.30
CA TYR A 399 2.90 -15.91 -16.96
C TYR A 399 4.35 -15.95 -16.48
N LEU A 400 4.64 -16.53 -15.31
CA LEU A 400 5.99 -16.59 -14.74
C LEU A 400 6.93 -17.49 -15.55
N LYS A 401 6.40 -18.50 -16.27
CA LYS A 401 7.19 -19.30 -17.22
C LYS A 401 7.92 -18.45 -18.26
N TRP A 402 7.39 -17.26 -18.59
CA TRP A 402 7.96 -16.33 -19.55
C TRP A 402 9.00 -15.39 -18.94
N MET A 403 9.14 -15.34 -17.61
CA MET A 403 10.04 -14.42 -16.90
C MET A 403 10.80 -15.14 -15.77
N PRO A 404 11.63 -16.15 -16.09
CA PRO A 404 12.39 -16.90 -15.07
C PRO A 404 13.29 -15.99 -14.21
N TRP A 405 13.66 -14.82 -14.73
CA TRP A 405 14.43 -13.77 -14.06
C TRP A 405 13.65 -12.98 -12.99
N ALA A 406 12.31 -13.08 -12.95
CA ALA A 406 11.46 -12.30 -12.05
C ALA A 406 11.35 -12.90 -10.64
N ASN A 407 11.76 -14.14 -10.42
CA ASN A 407 11.60 -14.87 -9.15
C ASN A 407 12.17 -14.12 -7.92
N GLU A 408 13.26 -13.37 -8.07
CA GLU A 408 13.82 -12.55 -6.99
C GLU A 408 12.93 -11.35 -6.67
N ILE A 409 12.38 -10.69 -7.69
CA ILE A 409 11.48 -9.53 -7.56
C ILE A 409 10.12 -9.97 -7.00
N GLU A 410 9.62 -11.12 -7.44
CA GLU A 410 8.44 -11.75 -6.87
C GLU A 410 8.67 -12.10 -5.41
N ARG A 411 9.78 -12.74 -5.04
CA ARG A 411 10.11 -13.01 -3.63
C ARG A 411 10.16 -11.73 -2.79
N LEU A 412 10.79 -10.67 -3.30
CA LEU A 412 10.85 -9.36 -2.65
C LEU A 412 9.46 -8.69 -2.51
N GLY A 413 8.51 -9.00 -3.39
CA GLY A 413 7.12 -8.54 -3.33
C GLY A 413 6.21 -9.43 -2.48
N GLU A 414 6.38 -10.75 -2.53
CA GLU A 414 5.68 -11.75 -1.71
C GLU A 414 6.06 -11.62 -0.23
N GLU A 415 7.31 -11.26 0.07
CA GLU A 415 7.75 -10.92 1.43
C GLU A 415 7.03 -9.68 1.99
N ARG A 416 6.42 -8.83 1.13
CA ARG A 416 5.62 -7.67 1.55
C ARG A 416 4.13 -7.98 1.72
N LEU A 417 3.64 -9.10 1.17
CA LEU A 417 2.23 -9.49 1.31
C LEU A 417 1.96 -10.15 2.67
N PRO A 418 0.76 -9.95 3.25
CA PRO A 418 0.33 -10.68 4.44
C PRO A 418 0.40 -12.20 4.29
N TYR A 419 0.92 -12.89 5.31
CA TYR A 419 1.05 -14.34 5.33
C TYR A 419 -0.32 -15.04 5.24
N THR A 420 -0.38 -16.09 4.43
CA THR A 420 -1.62 -16.84 4.19
C THR A 420 -1.96 -17.89 5.25
N LYS A 421 -1.08 -18.07 6.26
CA LYS A 421 -1.22 -18.99 7.40
C LYS A 421 -0.66 -18.34 8.68
N GLY A 422 -1.34 -18.56 9.80
CA GLY A 422 -0.97 -17.98 11.10
C GLY A 422 0.14 -18.72 11.83
N ALA A 423 0.72 -18.06 12.83
CA ALA A 423 1.85 -18.55 13.62
C ALA A 423 1.58 -19.83 14.43
N PHE A 424 0.32 -20.18 14.73
CA PHE A 424 0.00 -21.49 15.31
C PHE A 424 0.45 -22.64 14.41
N ALA A 425 0.31 -22.47 13.08
CA ALA A 425 0.72 -23.46 12.09
C ALA A 425 2.17 -23.28 11.65
N THR A 426 2.65 -22.04 11.53
CA THR A 426 3.92 -21.74 10.86
C THR A 426 5.09 -21.45 11.80
N ARG A 427 4.80 -21.05 13.05
CA ARG A 427 5.78 -20.46 14.00
C ARG A 427 6.48 -19.20 13.48
N ARG A 428 6.00 -18.60 12.39
CA ARG A 428 6.57 -17.40 11.77
C ARG A 428 5.75 -16.17 12.16
N TYR A 429 6.45 -15.06 12.37
CA TYR A 429 5.86 -13.75 12.66
C TYR A 429 6.45 -12.75 11.69
N ARG A 430 5.60 -11.96 11.03
CA ARG A 430 6.03 -10.87 10.16
C ARG A 430 6.76 -9.81 10.97
N ASN A 431 7.86 -9.32 10.44
CA ASN A 431 8.53 -8.13 10.94
C ASN A 431 8.33 -7.04 9.89
N LEU A 432 7.17 -6.39 9.93
CA LEU A 432 6.78 -5.42 8.93
C LEU A 432 7.72 -4.21 8.90
N PHE A 433 8.33 -3.83 10.03
CA PHE A 433 9.37 -2.81 9.99
C PHE A 433 10.58 -3.26 9.14
N ALA A 434 11.05 -4.50 9.31
CA ALA A 434 12.16 -5.00 8.49
C ALA A 434 11.77 -5.11 7.00
N GLU A 435 10.56 -5.59 6.70
CA GLU A 435 10.00 -5.67 5.34
C GLU A 435 9.92 -4.28 4.66
N LEU A 436 9.74 -3.22 5.44
CA LEU A 436 9.71 -1.82 4.97
C LEU A 436 11.09 -1.15 4.92
N GLY A 437 12.17 -1.87 5.26
CA GLY A 437 13.56 -1.40 5.14
C GLY A 437 14.17 -0.80 6.41
N TYR A 438 13.48 -0.84 7.56
CA TYR A 438 14.10 -0.44 8.83
C TYR A 438 15.12 -1.50 9.28
N LYS A 439 16.28 -1.06 9.76
CA LYS A 439 17.35 -1.97 10.20
C LYS A 439 16.94 -2.67 11.50
N GLN A 440 17.18 -3.98 11.60
CA GLN A 440 16.84 -4.78 12.79
C GLN A 440 17.35 -4.16 14.10
N LYS A 441 18.60 -3.68 14.10
CA LYS A 441 19.19 -3.00 15.27
C LYS A 441 18.38 -1.78 15.73
N ASP A 442 17.84 -1.00 14.79
CA ASP A 442 17.05 0.18 15.10
C ASP A 442 15.64 -0.21 15.56
N ILE A 443 15.07 -1.28 15.00
CA ILE A 443 13.79 -1.86 15.43
C ILE A 443 13.89 -2.33 16.89
N ASP A 444 14.91 -3.12 17.21
CA ASP A 444 15.14 -3.62 18.57
C ASP A 444 15.34 -2.48 19.56
N LYS A 445 16.14 -1.47 19.18
CA LYS A 445 16.36 -0.26 19.98
C LYS A 445 15.08 0.53 20.20
N LYS A 446 14.25 0.69 19.16
CA LYS A 446 13.00 1.43 19.24
C LYS A 446 11.99 0.70 20.11
N LEU A 447 11.78 -0.60 19.90
CA LEU A 447 10.89 -1.43 20.74
C LEU A 447 11.31 -1.37 22.21
N LYS A 448 12.60 -1.54 22.49
CA LYS A 448 13.15 -1.41 23.85
C LYS A 448 12.89 -0.02 24.43
N SER A 449 13.12 1.04 23.67
CA SER A 449 12.88 2.42 24.13
C SER A 449 11.40 2.69 24.43
N VAL A 450 10.47 2.14 23.66
CA VAL A 450 9.02 2.28 23.92
C VAL A 450 8.63 1.51 25.19
N PHE A 451 9.17 0.32 25.40
CA PHE A 451 8.98 -0.41 26.65
C PHE A 451 9.55 0.35 27.85
N GLU A 452 10.77 0.87 27.73
CA GLU A 452 11.40 1.66 28.79
C GLU A 452 10.61 2.93 29.11
N SER A 453 10.03 3.62 28.13
CA SER A 453 9.20 4.81 28.41
C SER A 453 7.96 4.48 29.24
N VAL A 454 7.34 3.34 29.01
CA VAL A 454 6.11 2.92 29.72
C VAL A 454 6.43 2.41 31.14
N PHE A 455 7.54 1.69 31.33
CA PHE A 455 7.83 1.02 32.61
C PHE A 455 8.83 1.74 33.52
N TYR A 456 9.76 2.53 32.95
CA TYR A 456 10.88 3.12 33.69
C TYR A 456 11.11 4.61 33.41
N GLY A 457 10.47 5.15 32.38
CA GLY A 457 10.59 6.54 31.97
C GLY A 457 10.07 7.55 33.00
N PRO A 458 10.27 8.85 32.75
CA PRO A 458 9.74 9.91 33.61
C PRO A 458 8.20 9.86 33.68
N ASP A 459 7.56 9.46 32.59
CA ASP A 459 6.12 9.33 32.44
C ASP A 459 5.64 7.88 32.56
N LYS A 460 6.38 7.04 33.30
CA LYS A 460 6.03 5.63 33.45
C LYS A 460 4.66 5.44 34.10
N VAL A 461 4.05 4.30 33.82
CA VAL A 461 2.81 3.85 34.45
C VAL A 461 3.00 2.66 35.38
N TYR A 462 4.21 2.10 35.46
CA TYR A 462 4.58 0.99 36.35
C TYR A 462 5.22 1.47 37.66
N PHE A 463 4.68 0.99 38.79
CA PHE A 463 5.11 1.40 40.13
C PHE A 463 5.29 0.18 41.03
N GLU A 464 6.50 0.04 41.59
CA GLU A 464 6.81 -1.02 42.55
C GLU A 464 6.30 -0.67 43.96
N VAL A 465 5.79 -1.68 44.67
CA VAL A 465 5.29 -1.59 46.05
C VAL A 465 6.04 -2.61 46.91
N GLY A 466 6.99 -2.10 47.70
CA GLY A 466 7.94 -2.93 48.45
C GLY A 466 8.73 -3.87 47.53
N ASP A 467 9.19 -5.00 48.09
CA ASP A 467 10.11 -5.91 47.38
C ASP A 467 9.40 -6.91 46.45
N SER A 468 8.06 -6.87 46.40
CA SER A 468 7.28 -8.06 46.06
C SER A 468 6.04 -7.78 45.20
N MET A 469 5.60 -6.53 45.10
CA MET A 469 4.41 -6.16 44.33
C MET A 469 4.70 -4.97 43.42
N ALA A 470 3.82 -4.77 42.44
CA ALA A 470 3.80 -3.57 41.61
C ALA A 470 2.40 -3.39 41.02
N TYR A 471 2.08 -2.19 40.57
CA TYR A 471 0.86 -1.91 39.82
C TYR A 471 1.13 -1.09 38.55
N ILE A 472 0.18 -1.13 37.62
CA ILE A 472 0.07 -0.21 36.49
C ILE A 472 -1.03 0.79 36.82
N SER A 473 -0.70 2.08 36.85
CA SER A 473 -1.69 3.13 37.14
C SER A 473 -2.11 3.88 35.89
N ASP A 474 -3.41 4.08 35.76
CA ASP A 474 -3.98 5.09 34.89
C ASP A 474 -3.74 6.45 35.55
N ILE A 475 -2.62 7.09 35.18
CA ILE A 475 -2.12 8.31 35.81
C ILE A 475 -3.16 9.44 35.79
N LYS A 476 -3.96 9.55 34.71
CA LYS A 476 -4.96 10.61 34.53
C LYS A 476 -6.19 10.39 35.41
N ASN A 477 -6.59 9.14 35.63
CA ASN A 477 -7.76 8.80 36.44
C ASN A 477 -7.41 8.51 37.90
N HIS A 478 -6.12 8.52 38.24
CA HIS A 478 -5.59 8.27 39.58
C HIS A 478 -6.01 6.90 40.15
N ASP A 479 -6.17 5.90 39.28
CA ASP A 479 -6.57 4.55 39.66
C ASP A 479 -5.68 3.46 39.03
N VAL A 480 -5.91 2.23 39.48
CA VAL A 480 -5.29 0.98 39.01
C VAL A 480 -6.41 0.13 38.44
N ARG A 481 -6.32 -0.20 37.15
CA ARG A 481 -7.37 -0.90 36.41
C ARG A 481 -6.99 -2.32 36.05
N THR A 482 -7.95 -3.23 36.02
CA THR A 482 -7.71 -4.64 35.65
C THR A 482 -7.16 -4.74 34.23
N GLU A 483 -7.64 -3.90 33.32
CA GLU A 483 -7.12 -3.73 31.96
C GLU A 483 -5.61 -3.47 31.95
N GLY A 484 -5.15 -2.38 32.58
CA GLY A 484 -3.74 -2.01 32.59
C GLY A 484 -2.84 -3.03 33.30
N MET A 485 -3.33 -3.61 34.40
CA MET A 485 -2.64 -4.67 35.12
C MET A 485 -2.46 -5.92 34.25
N SER A 486 -3.50 -6.36 33.56
CA SER A 486 -3.46 -7.55 32.71
C SER A 486 -2.66 -7.31 31.41
N TYR A 487 -2.69 -6.10 30.86
CA TYR A 487 -1.81 -5.67 29.77
C TYR A 487 -0.34 -5.71 30.21
N GLY A 488 -0.05 -5.20 31.40
CA GLY A 488 1.29 -5.24 31.99
C GLY A 488 1.82 -6.68 32.14
N LEU A 489 0.97 -7.63 32.53
CA LEU A 489 1.32 -9.05 32.56
C LEU A 489 1.61 -9.62 31.17
N MET A 490 0.77 -9.31 30.17
CA MET A 490 1.01 -9.74 28.79
C MET A 490 2.34 -9.19 28.25
N ILE A 491 2.61 -7.90 28.47
CA ILE A 491 3.87 -7.28 28.08
C ILE A 491 5.04 -7.96 28.81
N ALA A 492 4.96 -8.12 30.13
CA ALA A 492 6.03 -8.72 30.93
C ALA A 492 6.36 -10.14 30.45
N VAL A 493 5.36 -10.97 30.16
CA VAL A 493 5.62 -12.33 29.66
C VAL A 493 6.19 -12.33 28.25
N GLN A 494 5.79 -11.41 27.37
CA GLN A 494 6.38 -11.30 26.02
C GLN A 494 7.86 -10.88 26.08
N PHE A 495 8.20 -9.92 26.95
CA PHE A 495 9.55 -9.39 27.16
C PHE A 495 10.44 -10.27 28.07
N ASP A 496 9.97 -11.44 28.51
CA ASP A 496 10.69 -12.32 29.43
C ASP A 496 11.02 -11.68 30.80
N ARG A 497 10.12 -10.85 31.32
CA ARG A 497 10.29 -10.13 32.59
C ARG A 497 9.46 -10.76 33.69
N LYS A 498 9.90 -11.95 34.14
CA LYS A 498 9.27 -12.70 35.25
C LYS A 498 9.14 -11.87 36.53
N ASP A 499 10.14 -11.03 36.80
CA ASP A 499 10.15 -10.13 37.95
C ASP A 499 9.01 -9.11 37.91
N ILE A 500 8.76 -8.48 36.76
CA ILE A 500 7.62 -7.57 36.56
C ILE A 500 6.32 -8.35 36.68
N PHE A 501 6.23 -9.49 36.00
CA PHE A 501 5.03 -10.32 35.95
C PHE A 501 4.58 -10.73 37.35
N ASP A 502 5.50 -11.32 38.13
CA ASP A 502 5.19 -11.83 39.46
C ASP A 502 4.80 -10.72 40.44
N ARG A 503 5.36 -9.51 40.27
CA ARG A 503 5.01 -8.32 41.07
C ARG A 503 3.60 -7.82 40.75
N LEU A 504 3.27 -7.70 39.47
CA LEU A 504 1.94 -7.30 39.03
C LEU A 504 0.89 -8.33 39.47
N TRP A 505 1.16 -9.61 39.26
CA TRP A 505 0.24 -10.68 39.64
C TRP A 505 -0.05 -10.70 41.14
N ARG A 506 1.00 -10.57 41.98
CA ARG A 506 0.84 -10.53 43.44
C ARG A 506 -0.02 -9.34 43.88
N TRP A 507 0.13 -8.17 43.27
CA TRP A 507 -0.72 -7.02 43.56
C TRP A 507 -2.18 -7.26 43.14
N SER A 508 -2.39 -7.73 41.90
CA SER A 508 -3.73 -8.06 41.38
C SER A 508 -4.44 -9.08 42.27
N LYS A 509 -3.75 -10.15 42.67
CA LYS A 509 -4.31 -11.20 43.53
C LYS A 509 -4.64 -10.68 44.94
N LYS A 510 -3.78 -9.82 45.50
CA LYS A 510 -3.95 -9.29 46.86
C LYS A 510 -5.09 -8.28 46.95
N TYR A 511 -5.15 -7.32 46.02
CA TYR A 511 -6.04 -6.16 46.16
C TYR A 511 -7.27 -6.25 45.24
N MET A 512 -7.12 -6.75 44.02
CA MET A 512 -8.20 -6.74 43.04
C MET A 512 -9.03 -8.02 43.06
N GLN A 513 -8.39 -9.20 43.14
CA GLN A 513 -9.11 -10.47 43.07
C GLN A 513 -9.97 -10.70 44.31
N HIS A 514 -11.22 -11.07 44.09
CA HIS A 514 -12.11 -11.56 45.15
C HIS A 514 -11.76 -13.00 45.49
N GLN A 515 -11.39 -13.25 46.75
CA GLN A 515 -11.04 -14.59 47.22
C GLN A 515 -12.26 -15.41 47.66
N GLU A 516 -13.38 -14.73 47.93
CA GLU A 516 -14.61 -15.31 48.46
C GLU A 516 -15.86 -14.56 47.94
N GLY A 517 -17.04 -15.05 48.32
CA GLY A 517 -18.32 -14.46 47.94
C GLY A 517 -18.72 -14.69 46.47
N LEU A 518 -19.77 -14.00 46.03
CA LEU A 518 -20.35 -14.16 44.68
C LEU A 518 -19.35 -13.82 43.56
N LEU A 519 -18.46 -12.86 43.81
CA LEU A 519 -17.46 -12.41 42.85
C LEU A 519 -16.16 -13.21 42.91
N LYS A 520 -16.08 -14.28 43.73
CA LYS A 520 -14.88 -15.12 43.87
C LYS A 520 -14.27 -15.45 42.50
N GLY A 521 -12.96 -15.23 42.37
CA GLY A 521 -12.19 -15.47 41.15
C GLY A 521 -12.19 -14.32 40.13
N TYR A 522 -13.11 -13.36 40.23
CA TYR A 522 -13.07 -12.11 39.46
C TYR A 522 -12.30 -11.01 40.16
N PHE A 523 -12.00 -9.93 39.43
CA PHE A 523 -11.16 -8.84 39.90
C PHE A 523 -11.96 -7.53 39.93
N ALA A 524 -11.87 -6.77 41.02
CA ALA A 524 -12.39 -5.42 41.07
C ALA A 524 -11.75 -4.56 39.96
N TRP A 525 -12.54 -4.06 39.01
CA TRP A 525 -12.02 -3.45 37.78
C TRP A 525 -11.20 -2.17 38.02
N SER A 526 -11.48 -1.45 39.11
CA SER A 526 -10.77 -0.23 39.50
C SER A 526 -10.47 -0.22 41.01
N CYS A 527 -9.23 0.11 41.34
CA CYS A 527 -8.72 0.32 42.69
C CYS A 527 -7.94 1.63 42.78
N GLN A 528 -7.88 2.25 43.95
CA GLN A 528 -6.88 3.24 44.30
C GLN A 528 -5.48 2.62 44.30
N THR A 529 -4.44 3.45 44.24
CA THR A 529 -3.03 3.01 44.21
C THR A 529 -2.58 2.33 45.51
N ASP A 530 -3.30 2.54 46.62
CA ASP A 530 -3.08 1.84 47.90
C ASP A 530 -3.76 0.46 47.97
N GLY A 531 -4.54 0.09 46.94
CA GLY A 531 -5.29 -1.16 46.86
C GLY A 531 -6.74 -1.08 47.31
N THR A 532 -7.24 0.09 47.74
CA THR A 532 -8.65 0.29 48.08
C THR A 532 -9.52 0.18 46.83
N ARG A 533 -10.55 -0.67 46.84
CA ARG A 533 -11.41 -0.89 45.66
C ARG A 533 -12.36 0.29 45.43
N ASN A 534 -12.31 0.89 44.25
CA ASN A 534 -13.28 1.90 43.80
C ASN A 534 -14.60 1.25 43.39
N ALA A 535 -14.52 0.05 42.81
CA ALA A 535 -15.66 -0.73 42.38
C ALA A 535 -15.47 -2.21 42.75
N GLN A 536 -16.57 -2.92 42.99
CA GLN A 536 -16.50 -4.36 43.28
C GLN A 536 -16.57 -5.22 42.02
N GLY A 537 -17.35 -4.80 41.01
CA GLY A 537 -17.53 -5.57 39.78
C GLY A 537 -16.25 -5.68 38.93
N PRO A 538 -16.17 -6.67 38.04
CA PRO A 538 -15.07 -6.81 37.08
C PRO A 538 -15.36 -6.17 35.73
N ALA A 539 -14.33 -6.12 34.88
CA ALA A 539 -14.39 -5.77 33.46
C ALA A 539 -13.78 -6.92 32.67
N SER A 540 -14.59 -7.58 31.82
CA SER A 540 -14.28 -8.92 31.31
C SER A 540 -13.00 -9.03 30.48
N ASP A 541 -12.57 -7.93 29.84
CA ASP A 541 -11.30 -7.86 29.11
C ASP A 541 -10.08 -8.03 30.02
N GLY A 542 -10.16 -7.52 31.25
CA GLY A 542 -9.18 -7.75 32.30
C GLY A 542 -8.96 -9.25 32.54
N GLU A 543 -10.02 -9.98 32.86
CA GLU A 543 -9.98 -11.44 33.03
C GLU A 543 -9.46 -12.18 31.79
N LEU A 544 -9.90 -11.78 30.59
CA LEU A 544 -9.46 -12.35 29.31
C LEU A 544 -7.92 -12.27 29.15
N TYR A 545 -7.32 -11.12 29.44
CA TYR A 545 -5.87 -10.95 29.40
C TYR A 545 -5.16 -11.65 30.57
N TYR A 546 -5.71 -11.64 31.78
CA TYR A 546 -5.14 -12.35 32.93
C TYR A 546 -4.95 -13.84 32.62
N VAL A 547 -6.02 -14.51 32.18
CA VAL A 547 -6.00 -15.95 31.88
C VAL A 547 -4.95 -16.25 30.80
N THR A 548 -4.95 -15.50 29.70
CA THR A 548 -4.01 -15.73 28.59
C THR A 548 -2.56 -15.50 29.02
N SER A 549 -2.30 -14.43 29.77
CA SER A 549 -0.96 -14.07 30.25
C SER A 549 -0.42 -15.11 31.24
N LEU A 550 -1.27 -15.66 32.11
CA LEU A 550 -0.92 -16.73 33.05
C LEU A 550 -0.62 -18.05 32.32
N ILE A 551 -1.40 -18.42 31.30
CA ILE A 551 -1.11 -19.59 30.46
C ILE A 551 0.25 -19.43 29.78
N PHE A 552 0.54 -18.24 29.24
CA PHE A 552 1.86 -17.97 28.66
C PHE A 552 2.99 -17.97 29.69
N ALA A 553 2.77 -17.46 30.90
CA ALA A 553 3.76 -17.53 31.97
C ALA A 553 4.06 -18.98 32.36
N SER A 554 3.03 -19.83 32.45
CA SER A 554 3.18 -21.27 32.61
C SER A 554 4.01 -21.88 31.49
N ASN A 555 3.71 -21.54 30.24
CA ASN A 555 4.42 -22.07 29.07
C ASN A 555 5.89 -21.64 29.01
N ARG A 556 6.22 -20.44 29.52
CA ARG A 556 7.57 -19.86 29.45
C ARG A 556 8.45 -20.21 30.64
N TRP A 557 7.90 -20.17 31.86
CA TRP A 557 8.67 -20.24 33.10
C TRP A 557 8.32 -21.47 33.96
N GLY A 558 7.32 -22.26 33.54
CA GLY A 558 6.82 -23.38 34.32
C GLY A 558 6.09 -22.94 35.61
N ASN A 559 5.52 -23.92 36.32
CA ASN A 559 4.64 -23.68 37.46
C ASN A 559 5.29 -23.93 38.85
N SER A 560 6.57 -24.28 38.87
CA SER A 560 7.31 -24.67 40.08
C SER A 560 8.13 -23.53 40.71
N THR A 561 8.09 -22.33 40.15
CA THR A 561 8.96 -21.19 40.53
C THR A 561 8.31 -20.19 41.49
N GLY A 562 7.33 -20.65 42.28
CA GLY A 562 6.66 -19.88 43.35
C GLY A 562 5.19 -19.54 43.06
N ILE A 563 4.86 -19.21 41.81
CA ILE A 563 3.47 -19.06 41.36
C ILE A 563 3.15 -20.21 40.40
N ASN A 564 2.07 -20.94 40.67
CA ASN A 564 1.55 -21.92 39.73
C ASN A 564 0.61 -21.21 38.75
N TYR A 565 1.18 -20.62 37.71
CA TYR A 565 0.46 -19.75 36.78
C TYR A 565 -0.72 -20.46 36.10
N LEU A 566 -0.55 -21.73 35.71
CA LEU A 566 -1.63 -22.51 35.10
C LEU A 566 -2.79 -22.73 36.08
N ALA A 567 -2.50 -23.08 37.34
CA ALA A 567 -3.53 -23.24 38.35
C ALA A 567 -4.27 -21.93 38.64
N GLU A 568 -3.59 -20.78 38.58
CA GLU A 568 -4.24 -19.47 38.72
C GLU A 568 -5.17 -19.16 37.54
N ALA A 569 -4.75 -19.45 36.30
CA ALA A 569 -5.59 -19.30 35.11
C ALA A 569 -6.84 -20.19 35.19
N GLN A 570 -6.65 -21.47 35.53
CA GLN A 570 -7.72 -22.43 35.73
C GLN A 570 -8.67 -22.00 36.85
N ASN A 571 -8.16 -21.44 37.95
CA ASN A 571 -8.99 -20.93 39.03
C ASN A 571 -9.95 -19.83 38.56
N ILE A 572 -9.48 -18.87 37.76
CA ILE A 572 -10.34 -17.82 37.18
C ILE A 572 -11.43 -18.46 36.30
N LEU A 573 -11.03 -19.34 35.38
CA LEU A 573 -11.94 -19.99 34.44
C LEU A 573 -12.99 -20.88 35.14
N ASN A 574 -12.57 -21.64 36.16
CA ASN A 574 -13.45 -22.52 36.93
C ASN A 574 -14.42 -21.69 37.79
N CYS A 575 -13.93 -20.66 38.49
CA CYS A 575 -14.77 -19.75 39.26
C CYS A 575 -15.78 -19.01 38.37
N SER A 576 -15.42 -18.68 37.13
CA SER A 576 -16.35 -18.11 36.15
C SER A 576 -17.49 -19.09 35.84
N MET A 577 -17.19 -20.36 35.57
CA MET A 577 -18.22 -21.36 35.23
C MET A 577 -19.08 -21.79 36.42
N GLN A 578 -18.61 -21.63 37.65
CA GLN A 578 -19.44 -21.87 38.84
C GLN A 578 -20.60 -20.87 38.98
N LYS A 579 -20.61 -19.77 38.21
CA LYS A 579 -21.64 -18.72 38.25
C LYS A 579 -22.83 -18.99 37.33
N ILE A 580 -22.89 -20.15 36.68
CA ILE A 580 -24.02 -20.53 35.81
C ILE A 580 -25.31 -20.56 36.63
N GLY A 581 -26.33 -19.84 36.16
CA GLY A 581 -27.65 -19.78 36.80
C GLY A 581 -27.74 -18.89 38.04
N MET A 582 -26.69 -18.14 38.39
CA MET A 582 -26.77 -17.15 39.47
C MET A 582 -27.50 -15.87 39.03
N GLU A 583 -28.25 -15.25 39.95
CA GLU A 583 -29.07 -14.07 39.62
C GLU A 583 -28.28 -12.76 39.54
N ARG A 584 -27.16 -12.64 40.26
CA ARG A 584 -26.44 -11.37 40.46
C ARG A 584 -25.07 -11.28 39.77
N VAL A 585 -24.58 -12.41 39.27
CA VAL A 585 -23.28 -12.55 38.62
C VAL A 585 -23.39 -13.70 37.62
N ALA A 586 -22.68 -13.62 36.51
CA ALA A 586 -22.71 -14.61 35.45
C ALA A 586 -21.28 -15.07 35.10
N PRO A 587 -21.12 -16.10 34.25
CA PRO A 587 -19.83 -16.37 33.61
C PRO A 587 -19.40 -15.19 32.71
N LEU A 588 -18.08 -15.00 32.53
CA LEU A 588 -17.52 -13.93 31.70
C LEU A 588 -17.82 -14.11 30.21
N ILE A 589 -18.13 -15.35 29.80
CA ILE A 589 -18.69 -15.69 28.49
C ILE A 589 -20.19 -15.91 28.66
N ASN A 590 -20.99 -15.20 27.87
CA ASN A 590 -22.41 -15.49 27.74
C ASN A 590 -22.59 -16.87 27.11
N LEU A 591 -23.26 -17.80 27.80
CA LEU A 591 -23.36 -19.19 27.35
C LEU A 591 -24.34 -19.41 26.19
N GLU A 592 -25.30 -18.52 25.99
CA GLU A 592 -26.24 -18.58 24.87
C GLU A 592 -25.54 -18.17 23.58
N HIS A 593 -24.83 -17.04 23.61
CA HIS A 593 -24.17 -16.49 22.43
C HIS A 593 -22.75 -17.03 22.23
N GLN A 594 -22.12 -17.56 23.29
CA GLN A 594 -20.72 -18.00 23.32
C GLN A 594 -19.76 -16.86 22.99
N LEU A 595 -20.12 -15.66 23.44
CA LEU A 595 -19.41 -14.40 23.26
C LEU A 595 -19.06 -13.83 24.65
N ILE A 596 -17.95 -13.11 24.74
CA ILE A 596 -17.59 -12.42 25.98
C ILE A 596 -18.66 -11.38 26.34
N THR A 597 -18.87 -11.17 27.63
CA THR A 597 -19.78 -10.15 28.15
C THR A 597 -19.04 -8.82 28.31
N PHE A 598 -19.74 -7.69 28.26
CA PHE A 598 -19.14 -6.41 28.70
C PHE A 598 -18.73 -6.48 30.18
N THR A 599 -19.68 -6.83 31.05
CA THR A 599 -19.42 -7.23 32.44
C THR A 599 -20.26 -8.45 32.81
N PRO A 600 -19.75 -9.36 33.65
CA PRO A 600 -20.43 -10.59 34.06
C PRO A 600 -21.47 -10.35 35.18
N ASP A 601 -22.35 -9.37 34.97
CA ASP A 601 -23.48 -9.04 35.85
C ASP A 601 -24.76 -8.84 35.01
N PRO A 602 -25.96 -8.77 35.63
CA PRO A 602 -27.22 -8.68 34.89
C PRO A 602 -27.34 -7.48 33.94
N PHE A 603 -26.62 -6.38 34.17
CA PHE A 603 -26.66 -5.22 33.29
C PHE A 603 -25.76 -5.42 32.07
N GLY A 604 -24.46 -5.66 32.30
CA GLY A 604 -23.47 -5.79 31.23
C GLY A 604 -23.49 -7.14 30.51
N GLY A 605 -24.09 -8.17 31.10
CA GLY A 605 -24.25 -9.48 30.48
C GLY A 605 -25.26 -9.50 29.32
N ARG A 606 -26.01 -8.41 29.12
CA ARG A 606 -27.00 -8.27 28.03
C ARG A 606 -26.39 -7.88 26.69
N PHE A 607 -25.14 -7.46 26.67
CA PHE A 607 -24.45 -6.99 25.47
C PHE A 607 -22.94 -7.26 25.58
N THR A 608 -22.19 -6.90 24.54
CA THR A 608 -20.73 -7.04 24.51
C THR A 608 -20.05 -5.78 23.99
N ASP A 609 -18.73 -5.80 23.98
CA ASP A 609 -17.85 -4.77 23.47
C ASP A 609 -16.96 -5.38 22.37
N PRO A 610 -16.96 -4.86 21.12
CA PRO A 610 -16.17 -5.42 20.03
C PRO A 610 -14.68 -5.54 20.33
N SER A 611 -14.14 -4.63 21.15
CA SER A 611 -12.74 -4.61 21.54
C SER A 611 -12.35 -5.73 22.53
N TYR A 612 -13.33 -6.41 23.14
CA TYR A 612 -13.08 -7.54 24.04
C TYR A 612 -12.98 -8.86 23.28
N HIS A 613 -13.26 -8.86 21.97
CA HIS A 613 -13.18 -10.05 21.12
C HIS A 613 -11.76 -10.25 20.59
N ILE A 614 -11.01 -11.13 21.25
CA ILE A 614 -9.66 -11.56 20.82
C ILE A 614 -9.69 -13.07 20.55
N PRO A 615 -10.15 -13.53 19.36
CA PRO A 615 -10.32 -14.95 19.08
C PRO A 615 -9.05 -15.78 19.28
N ALA A 616 -7.89 -15.20 18.99
CA ALA A 616 -6.58 -15.81 19.22
C ALA A 616 -6.32 -16.23 20.68
N PHE A 617 -6.92 -15.55 21.67
CA PHE A 617 -6.77 -15.94 23.06
C PHE A 617 -7.57 -17.19 23.39
N TYR A 618 -8.78 -17.33 22.84
CA TYR A 618 -9.54 -18.58 22.98
C TYR A 618 -8.85 -19.75 22.27
N GLU A 619 -8.14 -19.49 21.17
CA GLU A 619 -7.27 -20.50 20.53
C GLU A 619 -6.12 -20.95 21.44
N VAL A 620 -5.53 -20.03 22.23
CA VAL A 620 -4.55 -20.35 23.28
C VAL A 620 -5.21 -21.20 24.38
N TRP A 621 -6.38 -20.79 24.89
CA TRP A 621 -7.07 -21.48 25.98
C TRP A 621 -7.47 -22.89 25.56
N ALA A 622 -7.97 -23.05 24.33
CA ALA A 622 -8.33 -24.34 23.76
C ALA A 622 -7.17 -25.35 23.77
N ARG A 623 -5.94 -24.86 23.68
CA ARG A 623 -4.73 -25.69 23.62
C ARG A 623 -4.09 -25.92 24.98
N TRP A 624 -4.07 -24.90 25.85
CA TRP A 624 -3.19 -24.89 27.03
C TRP A 624 -3.84 -24.43 28.34
N ALA A 625 -5.15 -24.18 28.37
CA ALA A 625 -5.82 -23.94 29.65
C ALA A 625 -5.93 -25.22 30.51
N GLU A 626 -5.94 -26.39 29.87
CA GLU A 626 -6.07 -27.71 30.52
C GLU A 626 -7.26 -27.81 31.49
N ASP A 627 -8.33 -27.08 31.21
CA ASP A 627 -9.50 -26.88 32.08
C ASP A 627 -10.71 -27.75 31.70
N GLY A 628 -10.50 -28.73 30.81
CA GLY A 628 -11.52 -29.63 30.27
C GLY A 628 -12.49 -28.99 29.27
N ARG A 629 -12.28 -27.73 28.86
CA ARG A 629 -13.23 -26.96 28.02
C ARG A 629 -12.68 -26.57 26.66
N SER A 630 -11.68 -27.29 26.16
CA SER A 630 -11.01 -27.00 24.89
C SER A 630 -11.96 -26.74 23.71
N GLU A 631 -12.99 -27.57 23.54
CA GLU A 631 -13.93 -27.40 22.42
C GLU A 631 -14.82 -26.16 22.57
N PHE A 632 -15.25 -25.85 23.79
CA PHE A 632 -16.00 -24.63 24.08
C PHE A 632 -15.19 -23.39 23.69
N TRP A 633 -13.89 -23.36 24.00
CA TRP A 633 -13.01 -22.25 23.62
C TRP A 633 -12.82 -22.12 22.10
N ARG A 634 -12.70 -23.23 21.36
CA ARG A 634 -12.68 -23.17 19.88
C ARG A 634 -13.96 -22.57 19.31
N VAL A 635 -15.11 -22.90 19.90
CA VAL A 635 -16.40 -22.31 19.51
C VAL A 635 -16.43 -20.81 19.82
N CYS A 636 -15.95 -20.38 20.99
CA CYS A 636 -15.86 -18.95 21.34
C CYS A 636 -14.98 -18.17 20.37
N ALA A 637 -13.85 -18.75 19.93
CA ALA A 637 -12.98 -18.16 18.90
C ALA A 637 -13.74 -17.92 17.59
N ARG A 638 -14.39 -18.96 17.06
CA ARG A 638 -15.18 -18.87 15.83
C ARG A 638 -16.33 -17.88 15.96
N LYS A 639 -17.10 -17.94 17.06
CA LYS A 639 -18.23 -17.04 17.31
C LYS A 639 -17.80 -15.59 17.41
N SER A 640 -16.66 -15.30 18.02
CA SER A 640 -16.11 -13.95 18.08
C SER A 640 -15.74 -13.41 16.70
N ARG A 641 -15.15 -14.23 15.81
CA ARG A 641 -14.89 -13.83 14.41
C ARG A 641 -16.21 -13.54 13.68
N GLU A 642 -17.18 -14.45 13.75
CA GLU A 642 -18.53 -14.27 13.17
C GLU A 642 -19.24 -13.00 13.68
N TYR A 643 -19.06 -12.66 14.95
CA TYR A 643 -19.66 -11.47 15.56
C TYR A 643 -18.99 -10.18 15.07
N LEU A 644 -17.65 -10.15 14.93
CA LEU A 644 -16.92 -8.98 14.42
C LEU A 644 -17.38 -8.61 13.00
N HIS A 645 -17.71 -9.59 12.16
CA HIS A 645 -18.29 -9.34 10.82
C HIS A 645 -19.57 -8.52 10.88
N LYS A 646 -20.41 -8.77 11.88
CA LYS A 646 -21.71 -8.11 12.06
C LYS A 646 -21.57 -6.76 12.76
N SER A 647 -20.62 -6.65 13.67
CA SER A 647 -20.38 -5.46 14.48
C SER A 647 -19.72 -4.32 13.72
N ILE A 648 -18.94 -4.62 12.68
CA ILE A 648 -18.11 -3.64 11.98
C ILE A 648 -18.88 -3.05 10.80
N HIS A 649 -18.86 -1.73 10.69
CA HIS A 649 -19.53 -1.01 9.63
C HIS A 649 -18.92 -1.38 8.25
N PRO A 650 -19.75 -1.79 7.27
CA PRO A 650 -19.28 -2.44 6.06
C PRO A 650 -18.55 -1.51 5.08
N VAL A 651 -18.64 -0.19 5.26
CA VAL A 651 -17.97 0.80 4.39
C VAL A 651 -16.71 1.39 5.05
N THR A 652 -16.79 1.75 6.33
CA THR A 652 -15.74 2.50 7.03
C THR A 652 -14.79 1.59 7.80
N GLY A 653 -15.22 0.36 8.14
CA GLY A 653 -14.45 -0.52 9.02
C GLY A 653 -14.48 -0.10 10.50
N LEU A 654 -15.27 0.92 10.86
CA LEU A 654 -15.43 1.34 12.25
C LEU A 654 -16.41 0.42 13.01
N ASN A 655 -16.17 0.25 14.30
CA ASN A 655 -17.06 -0.43 15.25
C ASN A 655 -17.52 0.55 16.35
N PRO A 656 -18.64 0.28 17.03
CA PRO A 656 -19.03 1.01 18.24
C PRO A 656 -18.18 0.56 19.45
N ASP A 657 -18.16 1.33 20.52
CA ASP A 657 -17.60 0.86 21.81
C ASP A 657 -18.41 -0.33 22.32
N TYR A 658 -19.75 -0.24 22.34
CA TYR A 658 -20.62 -1.32 22.81
C TYR A 658 -21.72 -1.63 21.81
N ASN A 659 -22.10 -2.90 21.68
CA ASN A 659 -23.23 -3.32 20.86
C ASN A 659 -23.85 -4.64 21.31
N ASN A 660 -25.00 -4.97 20.74
CA ASN A 660 -25.71 -6.20 21.03
C ASN A 660 -24.94 -7.42 20.49
N TYR A 661 -25.22 -8.61 21.02
CA TYR A 661 -24.59 -9.86 20.58
C TYR A 661 -24.86 -10.23 19.11
N ASP A 662 -25.87 -9.64 18.49
CA ASP A 662 -26.15 -9.79 17.05
C ASP A 662 -25.36 -8.82 16.16
N GLY A 663 -24.58 -7.91 16.75
CA GLY A 663 -23.76 -6.90 16.08
C GLY A 663 -24.43 -5.52 15.93
N THR A 664 -25.72 -5.40 16.23
CA THR A 664 -26.46 -4.13 16.11
C THR A 664 -26.11 -3.15 17.23
N LEU A 665 -26.12 -1.85 16.93
CA LEU A 665 -25.93 -0.78 17.93
C LEU A 665 -26.88 -0.96 19.12
N LEU A 666 -26.44 -0.58 20.33
CA LEU A 666 -27.29 -0.65 21.54
C LEU A 666 -28.51 0.27 21.44
N GLY A 667 -28.38 1.39 20.72
CA GLY A 667 -29.40 2.43 20.68
C GLY A 667 -29.56 3.12 22.04
N SER A 668 -28.46 3.20 22.81
CA SER A 668 -28.49 3.63 24.21
C SER A 668 -28.82 5.12 24.39
N LYS A 669 -28.63 5.92 23.32
CA LYS A 669 -28.71 7.39 23.31
C LYS A 669 -27.76 8.06 24.31
N ARG A 670 -26.79 7.32 24.85
CA ARG A 670 -25.72 7.84 25.71
C ARG A 670 -24.50 8.17 24.87
N VAL A 671 -23.61 9.00 25.42
CA VAL A 671 -22.35 9.36 24.75
C VAL A 671 -21.45 8.13 24.52
N ILE A 672 -21.46 7.18 25.46
CA ILE A 672 -20.75 5.89 25.37
C ILE A 672 -21.69 4.83 24.79
N GLY A 673 -21.17 3.99 23.90
CA GLY A 673 -21.86 2.83 23.36
C GLY A 673 -21.82 2.83 21.85
N ASP A 674 -22.68 3.61 21.20
CA ASP A 674 -22.98 3.45 19.77
C ASP A 674 -21.94 4.08 18.81
N ALA A 675 -20.94 4.78 19.32
CA ALA A 675 -19.92 5.49 18.54
C ALA A 675 -18.55 4.80 18.64
N PHE A 676 -17.69 5.02 17.63
CA PHE A 676 -16.29 4.60 17.65
C PHE A 676 -15.49 5.55 18.56
N ARG A 677 -15.05 5.07 19.72
CA ARG A 677 -14.22 5.85 20.67
C ARG A 677 -13.15 4.96 21.32
N PHE A 678 -12.74 5.28 22.55
CA PHE A 678 -11.53 4.76 23.19
C PHE A 678 -11.43 3.23 23.16
N ASP A 679 -12.48 2.52 23.57
CA ASP A 679 -12.48 1.05 23.56
C ASP A 679 -12.34 0.51 22.13
N SER A 680 -13.06 1.12 21.20
CA SER A 680 -13.08 0.76 19.77
C SER A 680 -11.70 0.78 19.12
N TRP A 681 -10.78 1.61 19.60
CA TRP A 681 -9.43 1.73 19.04
C TRP A 681 -8.64 0.43 19.09
N ARG A 682 -9.01 -0.53 19.93
CA ARG A 682 -8.27 -1.80 20.07
C ARG A 682 -8.62 -2.84 19.00
N VAL A 683 -9.82 -2.77 18.42
CA VAL A 683 -10.29 -3.73 17.39
C VAL A 683 -9.31 -3.93 16.23
N PRO A 684 -8.70 -2.87 15.65
CA PRO A 684 -7.72 -3.01 14.58
C PRO A 684 -6.53 -3.91 14.97
N MET A 685 -5.98 -3.72 16.17
CA MET A 685 -4.84 -4.51 16.63
C MET A 685 -5.26 -5.93 17.02
N ASN A 686 -6.46 -6.12 17.56
CA ASN A 686 -6.99 -7.44 17.90
C ASN A 686 -7.16 -8.30 16.64
N ILE A 687 -7.63 -7.71 15.54
CA ILE A 687 -7.71 -8.37 14.23
C ILE A 687 -6.32 -8.67 13.69
N ALA A 688 -5.36 -7.74 13.83
CA ALA A 688 -3.97 -7.99 13.47
C ALA A 688 -3.36 -9.18 14.26
N LEU A 689 -3.68 -9.29 15.55
CA LEU A 689 -3.25 -10.41 16.41
C LEU A 689 -3.84 -11.74 15.93
N ASP A 690 -5.16 -11.80 15.72
CA ASP A 690 -5.82 -13.03 15.29
C ASP A 690 -5.38 -13.47 13.90
N TYR A 691 -5.18 -12.53 12.98
CA TYR A 691 -4.59 -12.81 11.68
C TYR A 691 -3.18 -13.37 11.80
N SER A 692 -2.32 -12.70 12.59
CA SER A 692 -0.93 -13.11 12.78
C SER A 692 -0.81 -14.50 13.40
N TRP A 693 -1.65 -14.83 14.39
CA TRP A 693 -1.54 -16.08 15.14
C TRP A 693 -2.35 -17.22 14.53
N ALA A 694 -3.61 -16.99 14.21
CA ALA A 694 -4.52 -18.02 13.70
C ALA A 694 -4.69 -17.95 12.18
N CYS A 695 -4.85 -16.74 11.62
CA CYS A 695 -5.17 -16.51 10.21
C CYS A 695 -6.42 -17.31 9.76
N ALA A 696 -7.36 -17.55 10.68
CA ALA A 696 -8.50 -18.43 10.44
C ALA A 696 -9.63 -17.75 9.64
N ASP A 697 -9.59 -16.43 9.50
CA ASP A 697 -10.61 -15.61 8.82
C ASP A 697 -9.96 -14.63 7.82
N ARG A 698 -8.94 -15.16 7.12
CA ARG A 698 -7.98 -14.40 6.32
C ARG A 698 -8.61 -13.36 5.40
N LYS A 699 -9.59 -13.77 4.58
CA LYS A 699 -10.17 -12.89 3.54
C LYS A 699 -10.84 -11.67 4.17
N TRP A 700 -11.73 -11.90 5.13
CA TRP A 700 -12.43 -10.81 5.80
C TRP A 700 -11.48 -9.91 6.61
N GLN A 701 -10.47 -10.50 7.28
CA GLN A 701 -9.49 -9.72 8.03
C GLN A 701 -8.65 -8.79 7.12
N GLN A 702 -8.27 -9.26 5.92
CA GLN A 702 -7.60 -8.44 4.90
C GLN A 702 -8.50 -7.31 4.40
N GLU A 703 -9.76 -7.63 4.07
CA GLU A 703 -10.76 -6.64 3.67
C GLU A 703 -11.00 -5.59 4.76
N TYR A 704 -11.08 -6.01 6.02
CA TYR A 704 -11.19 -5.13 7.17
C TYR A 704 -10.01 -4.17 7.27
N GLY A 705 -8.77 -4.69 7.24
CA GLY A 705 -7.56 -3.86 7.37
C GLY A 705 -7.49 -2.80 6.27
N ASN A 706 -7.76 -3.20 5.03
CA ASN A 706 -7.82 -2.27 3.90
C ASN A 706 -8.92 -1.22 4.09
N LYS A 707 -10.10 -1.63 4.54
CA LYS A 707 -11.27 -0.75 4.69
C LYS A 707 -11.05 0.32 5.76
N ILE A 708 -10.59 -0.08 6.94
CA ILE A 708 -10.37 0.87 8.04
C ILE A 708 -9.21 1.83 7.74
N GLN A 709 -8.14 1.35 7.11
CA GLN A 709 -7.05 2.23 6.68
C GLN A 709 -7.50 3.16 5.56
N ASN A 710 -8.28 2.71 4.58
CA ASN A 710 -8.86 3.59 3.57
C ASN A 710 -9.74 4.69 4.20
N PHE A 711 -10.54 4.36 5.22
CA PHE A 711 -11.32 5.36 5.94
C PHE A 711 -10.41 6.40 6.60
N PHE A 712 -9.47 6.00 7.47
CA PHE A 712 -8.60 6.97 8.17
C PHE A 712 -7.70 7.74 7.22
N TYR A 713 -7.24 7.12 6.13
CA TYR A 713 -6.48 7.80 5.09
C TYR A 713 -7.33 8.90 4.42
N SER A 714 -8.62 8.65 4.17
CA SER A 714 -9.54 9.66 3.62
C SER A 714 -9.80 10.84 4.58
N GLN A 715 -9.60 10.63 5.89
CA GLN A 715 -9.71 11.68 6.91
C GLN A 715 -8.40 12.50 7.07
N GLY A 716 -7.36 12.12 6.32
CA GLY A 716 -6.01 12.68 6.41
C GLY A 716 -5.14 11.92 7.40
N ILE A 717 -4.08 11.28 6.89
CA ILE A 717 -3.21 10.40 7.68
C ILE A 717 -2.54 11.09 8.88
N ASP A 718 -2.30 12.39 8.78
CA ASP A 718 -1.66 13.20 9.83
C ASP A 718 -2.69 14.03 10.64
N SER A 719 -4.00 13.85 10.39
CA SER A 719 -5.06 14.73 10.94
C SER A 719 -6.37 14.05 11.34
N PHE A 720 -6.55 12.74 11.08
CA PHE A 720 -7.77 12.05 11.50
C PHE A 720 -7.95 12.14 13.02
N VAL A 721 -9.19 12.22 13.47
CA VAL A 721 -9.52 12.41 14.89
C VAL A 721 -9.81 11.09 15.58
N ASP A 722 -10.14 11.13 16.86
CA ASP A 722 -10.17 9.96 17.73
C ASP A 722 -11.57 9.49 18.12
N GLN A 723 -12.62 10.16 17.62
CA GLN A 723 -14.03 9.81 17.87
C GLN A 723 -14.90 10.04 16.63
N TYR A 724 -15.67 9.03 16.21
CA TYR A 724 -16.56 9.07 15.05
C TYR A 724 -17.87 8.31 15.32
N ASN A 725 -18.95 8.67 14.62
CA ASN A 725 -20.05 7.71 14.45
C ASN A 725 -19.55 6.55 13.57
N VAL A 726 -20.13 5.35 13.73
CA VAL A 726 -19.66 4.16 13.00
C VAL A 726 -19.76 4.29 11.47
N ASP A 727 -20.67 5.12 10.98
CA ASP A 727 -20.82 5.45 9.56
C ASP A 727 -19.74 6.43 9.03
N GLY A 728 -18.85 6.90 9.90
CA GLY A 728 -17.76 7.82 9.59
C GLY A 728 -18.12 9.30 9.78
N THR A 729 -19.36 9.63 10.14
CA THR A 729 -19.77 11.01 10.40
C THR A 729 -19.25 11.52 11.74
N THR A 730 -19.22 12.85 11.92
CA THR A 730 -18.80 13.48 13.16
C THR A 730 -19.79 13.20 14.29
N VAL A 731 -19.28 12.85 15.48
CA VAL A 731 -20.09 12.72 16.68
C VAL A 731 -20.69 14.06 17.11
N THR A 732 -21.91 14.03 17.66
CA THR A 732 -22.59 15.23 18.20
C THR A 732 -22.16 15.56 19.62
N GLU A 733 -21.70 14.55 20.38
CA GLU A 733 -21.15 14.70 21.72
C GLU A 733 -19.80 14.00 21.83
N LEU A 734 -18.84 14.70 22.44
CA LEU A 734 -17.50 14.18 22.72
C LEU A 734 -17.47 13.44 24.06
N LEU A 735 -16.83 12.27 24.08
CA LEU A 735 -16.46 11.60 25.32
C LEU A 735 -15.22 12.28 25.90
N ASP A 736 -15.26 12.52 27.21
CA ASP A 736 -14.17 13.12 27.98
C ASP A 736 -12.99 12.16 28.14
N ALA A 737 -11.78 12.71 28.14
CA ALA A 737 -10.54 11.99 28.42
C ALA A 737 -9.80 12.66 29.61
N GLY A 738 -10.07 12.19 30.83
CA GLY A 738 -9.37 12.65 32.04
C GLY A 738 -9.57 14.13 32.34
N GLY A 739 -10.79 14.64 32.16
CA GLY A 739 -11.14 16.04 32.36
C GLY A 739 -10.92 16.94 31.14
N TYR A 740 -10.53 16.37 30.00
CA TYR A 740 -10.38 17.09 28.74
C TYR A 740 -11.40 16.62 27.70
N LYS A 741 -12.14 17.58 27.11
CA LYS A 741 -13.17 17.33 26.09
C LYS A 741 -12.79 17.96 24.75
N LYS A 742 -11.94 17.28 23.98
CA LYS A 742 -11.43 17.72 22.67
C LYS A 742 -11.12 16.51 21.77
N LEU A 743 -11.41 16.64 20.47
CA LEU A 743 -10.98 15.67 19.44
C LEU A 743 -9.48 15.80 19.18
N ARG A 744 -8.79 14.67 19.04
CA ARG A 744 -7.33 14.63 18.84
C ARG A 744 -6.92 13.61 17.79
N HIS A 745 -5.74 13.81 17.21
CA HIS A 745 -5.04 12.77 16.45
C HIS A 745 -4.29 11.86 17.45
N SER A 746 -5.06 11.07 18.20
CA SER A 746 -4.57 10.37 19.39
C SER A 746 -3.60 9.24 19.02
N LEU A 747 -2.44 9.21 19.67
CA LEU A 747 -1.34 8.30 19.39
C LEU A 747 -1.73 6.83 19.57
N GLY A 748 -2.64 6.51 20.51
CA GLY A 748 -3.20 5.18 20.67
C GLY A 748 -3.92 4.72 19.40
N LEU A 749 -4.78 5.56 18.82
CA LEU A 749 -5.47 5.23 17.56
C LEU A 749 -4.51 5.17 16.37
N VAL A 750 -3.53 6.07 16.29
CA VAL A 750 -2.44 5.99 15.29
C VAL A 750 -1.69 4.66 15.40
N ALA A 751 -1.42 4.21 16.62
CA ALA A 751 -0.71 2.95 16.85
C ALA A 751 -1.52 1.73 16.40
N THR A 752 -2.80 1.65 16.73
CA THR A 752 -3.61 0.48 16.39
C THR A 752 -3.97 0.40 14.91
N THR A 753 -4.20 1.56 14.28
CA THR A 753 -4.39 1.66 12.82
C THR A 753 -3.11 1.36 12.06
N ALA A 754 -1.92 1.62 12.62
CA ALA A 754 -0.67 1.12 12.06
C ALA A 754 -0.47 -0.39 12.28
N ALA A 755 -0.86 -0.93 13.44
CA ALA A 755 -0.73 -2.35 13.74
C ALA A 755 -1.51 -3.24 12.76
N VAL A 756 -2.69 -2.80 12.31
CA VAL A 756 -3.49 -3.55 11.32
C VAL A 756 -2.84 -3.63 9.94
N SER A 757 -1.78 -2.86 9.65
CA SER A 757 -0.98 -3.03 8.42
C SER A 757 -0.42 -4.45 8.23
N LEU A 758 -0.33 -5.26 9.29
CA LEU A 758 0.02 -6.68 9.20
C LEU A 758 -0.92 -7.51 8.30
N VAL A 759 -2.16 -7.06 8.12
CA VAL A 759 -3.20 -7.75 7.34
C VAL A 759 -3.54 -7.02 6.04
N CYS A 760 -3.10 -5.78 5.85
CA CYS A 760 -3.43 -4.98 4.68
C CYS A 760 -2.68 -5.45 3.42
N THR A 761 -3.32 -5.32 2.26
CA THR A 761 -2.74 -5.70 0.95
C THR A 761 -2.43 -4.50 0.06
N HIS A 762 -2.79 -3.29 0.48
CA HIS A 762 -2.53 -2.05 -0.26
C HIS A 762 -1.29 -1.30 0.25
N ASP A 763 -0.70 -0.47 -0.60
CA ASP A 763 0.53 0.27 -0.28
C ASP A 763 0.37 1.37 0.78
N LYS A 764 -0.84 1.91 0.97
CA LYS A 764 -1.10 2.95 2.01
C LYS A 764 -0.68 2.49 3.41
N SER A 765 -0.68 1.19 3.65
CA SER A 765 -0.30 0.56 4.91
C SER A 765 1.12 0.91 5.35
N ARG A 766 2.03 1.17 4.40
CA ARG A 766 3.40 1.64 4.66
C ARG A 766 3.41 3.00 5.34
N GLU A 767 2.55 3.91 4.91
CA GLU A 767 2.52 5.27 5.46
C GLU A 767 2.07 5.25 6.93
N PHE A 768 1.06 4.44 7.29
CA PHE A 768 0.64 4.29 8.69
C PHE A 768 1.79 3.77 9.57
N VAL A 769 2.55 2.78 9.09
CA VAL A 769 3.71 2.23 9.81
C VAL A 769 4.82 3.27 9.97
N ASP A 770 5.10 4.05 8.93
CA ASP A 770 6.09 5.13 8.97
C ASP A 770 5.68 6.27 9.91
N ARG A 771 4.39 6.66 9.93
CA ARG A 771 3.87 7.65 10.88
C ARG A 771 4.05 7.17 12.32
N LEU A 772 3.70 5.93 12.64
CA LEU A 772 3.92 5.38 13.98
C LEU A 772 5.41 5.31 14.33
N TRP A 773 6.27 4.91 13.38
CA TRP A 773 7.72 4.86 13.60
C TRP A 773 8.28 6.22 14.02
N ASN A 774 7.84 7.28 13.35
CA ASN A 774 8.29 8.65 13.57
C ASN A 774 7.51 9.40 14.66
N ALA A 775 6.38 8.86 15.12
CA ALA A 775 5.54 9.50 16.12
C ALA A 775 6.29 9.71 17.46
N LYS A 776 6.06 10.89 18.03
CA LYS A 776 6.52 11.26 19.37
C LYS A 776 5.39 11.07 20.36
N HIS A 777 5.71 10.53 21.53
CA HIS A 777 4.76 10.44 22.65
C HIS A 777 5.03 11.63 23.56
N VAL A 778 4.29 12.71 23.34
CA VAL A 778 4.43 14.01 24.01
C VAL A 778 3.03 14.57 24.29
N PRO A 779 2.89 15.55 25.20
CA PRO A 779 1.60 16.21 25.41
C PRO A 779 1.04 16.82 24.13
N TYR A 780 -0.28 16.76 23.99
CA TYR A 780 -1.05 17.39 22.92
C TYR A 780 -1.09 18.92 23.10
N ASP A 781 -1.61 19.62 22.09
CA ASP A 781 -1.67 21.08 22.05
C ASP A 781 -2.52 21.71 23.16
N ASP A 782 -3.46 20.95 23.71
CA ASP A 782 -4.28 21.34 24.87
C ASP A 782 -3.69 20.90 26.21
N GLY A 783 -2.46 20.36 26.22
CA GLY A 783 -1.76 19.91 27.41
C GLY A 783 -2.17 18.52 27.89
N TYR A 784 -3.16 17.88 27.26
CA TYR A 784 -3.49 16.49 27.56
C TYR A 784 -2.30 15.58 27.24
N PHE A 785 -2.07 14.56 28.06
CA PHE A 785 -1.02 13.58 27.82
C PHE A 785 -1.44 12.24 28.42
N ASP A 786 -1.54 11.22 27.56
CA ASP A 786 -1.94 9.89 27.99
C ASP A 786 -0.73 8.96 28.04
N ALA A 787 -0.07 8.90 29.20
CA ALA A 787 1.03 7.96 29.42
C ALA A 787 0.55 6.50 29.48
N TYR A 788 -0.71 6.29 29.85
CA TYR A 788 -1.30 4.98 30.11
C TYR A 788 -1.84 4.34 28.85
N TYR A 789 -2.91 4.89 28.26
CA TYR A 789 -3.62 4.24 27.17
C TYR A 789 -2.84 4.34 25.86
N ASP A 790 -2.48 5.56 25.43
CA ASP A 790 -1.65 5.76 24.23
C ASP A 790 -0.31 5.03 24.37
N GLY A 791 0.30 5.07 25.56
CA GLY A 791 1.57 4.40 25.85
C GLY A 791 1.49 2.87 25.69
N LEU A 792 0.48 2.24 26.27
CA LEU A 792 0.26 0.80 26.20
C LEU A 792 -0.11 0.34 24.78
N LEU A 793 -1.04 1.03 24.11
CA LEU A 793 -1.43 0.69 22.73
C LEU A 793 -0.27 0.87 21.75
N ARG A 794 0.54 1.93 21.93
CA ARG A 794 1.78 2.13 21.17
C ARG A 794 2.76 0.99 21.36
N LEU A 795 2.98 0.54 22.60
CA LEU A 795 3.87 -0.59 22.86
C LEU A 795 3.38 -1.87 22.17
N PHE A 796 2.09 -2.20 22.29
CA PHE A 796 1.53 -3.37 21.60
C PHE A 796 1.67 -3.25 20.07
N ALA A 797 1.42 -2.08 19.48
CA ALA A 797 1.62 -1.88 18.05
C ALA A 797 3.08 -2.09 17.61
N PHE A 798 4.06 -1.61 18.38
CA PHE A 798 5.48 -1.90 18.12
C PHE A 798 5.80 -3.39 18.27
N MET A 799 5.21 -4.10 19.24
CA MET A 799 5.36 -5.55 19.37
C MET A 799 4.77 -6.29 18.16
N HIS A 800 3.61 -5.87 17.66
CA HIS A 800 3.01 -6.39 16.43
C HIS A 800 3.93 -6.22 15.22
N LEU A 801 4.29 -4.98 14.91
CA LEU A 801 4.98 -4.61 13.68
C LEU A 801 6.44 -5.05 13.64
N SER A 802 7.06 -5.29 14.80
CA SER A 802 8.41 -5.87 14.88
C SER A 802 8.43 -7.41 14.90
N GLY A 803 7.26 -8.06 14.92
CA GLY A 803 7.17 -9.51 15.04
C GLY A 803 7.57 -10.05 16.42
N ASN A 804 7.45 -9.23 17.47
CA ASN A 804 7.76 -9.58 18.87
C ASN A 804 6.52 -9.83 19.75
N TYR A 805 5.31 -9.68 19.21
CA TYR A 805 4.09 -10.17 19.86
C TYR A 805 3.82 -11.63 19.45
N ARG A 806 4.33 -12.59 20.23
CA ARG A 806 4.39 -13.99 19.83
C ARG A 806 3.51 -14.90 20.67
N ILE A 807 3.04 -15.98 20.07
CA ILE A 807 2.52 -17.13 20.81
C ILE A 807 3.68 -17.74 21.61
N ILE A 808 3.48 -17.87 22.92
CA ILE A 808 4.43 -18.54 23.80
C ILE A 808 3.99 -19.99 23.95
N PHE A 809 4.67 -20.88 23.22
CA PHE A 809 4.40 -22.31 23.26
C PHE A 809 5.02 -22.95 24.51
N PRO A 810 4.44 -24.03 25.05
CA PRO A 810 5.04 -24.77 26.15
C PRO A 810 6.44 -25.22 25.78
N GLN A 811 7.42 -24.87 26.61
CA GLN A 811 8.74 -25.50 26.57
C GLN A 811 8.64 -26.82 27.33
N GLY A 812 9.31 -27.88 26.86
CA GLY A 812 9.38 -29.15 27.61
C GLY A 812 10.13 -28.92 28.92
N HIS A 813 9.39 -28.72 30.01
CA HIS A 813 9.90 -28.45 31.35
C HIS A 813 9.61 -29.61 32.29
#